data_AF-A0A4Y7Q8N3-F1
#
_entry.id   AF-A0A4Y7Q8N3-F1
#
_cell.length_a   1.000
_cell.length_b   1.000
_cell.length_c   1.000
_cell.angle_alpha   90.00
_cell.angle_beta   90.00
_cell.angle_gamma   90.00
#
_symmetry.space_group_name_H-M   'P 1'
#
loop_
_entity.id
_entity.type
_entity.pdbx_description
1 polymer ?
#
loop_
_entity_poly.entity_id
_entity_poly.type
_entity_poly.pdbx_seq_one_letter_code
_entity_poly.pdbx_strand_id
1 'polypeptide(L)'
;MSKEILLKCFLYGDESQSVFPVRILENYSVGILKNVIKAIKMKSNPCDASQLTLYKGNIPFDDDLGKNAAAILDNATPLLVSTPLSNVFEGQPHGSVHIIVQLPGDGASGRPNPRPTKRPRVSSTATANSEDSDASTYTGSSPYYVQAFGFEVLRYRGGSLGRLLDWHKHFWGNPLPQEHTTISESDSNENRDGDGKNDDLLPDPILDMGDMGLLIRAEYLRVYAHVEQIYNVNGEKSRPPAVVVTGQPGIGKHYCTCLATNLFLMSVCLGKTKWAYYVLRRRLGEAADVLWYQVSRLYLFCSEGVLEVPADFNYAKLSSPYLWTLIDSAVAPNGIPINMNAFGAGIYPIYITYPKQSSWSSMDKRWSFHRVLMNPWTKAEIAYATNVFYPKIDTSEALQRYDSLGPTPRLCLDYGQHQIALHLGDRERAMNFAYACGRDEVKNLFIKLLSESRWLSMGCASETICLVQRVQGCPLSDPRFTVTPISNDVANKLALCLERVKEEELLEMWKMFSYFRDERGMTDLIFEAYVQRRFRDQIDIQASPMHRLQHVNSRWHASFNTNQHASAGISSPGSFFLQINVGQTIAYSRATSMGIKPNIYYVPQSGQQAGLNSFIIHRGILFMFQCTGCEDHDIKDGLVEFLASCQGVPSRNNWRFVFIISDDLESFTCPASIKPTITGLQLHTARIPMS
;
A
#
# COMPACT_ATOMS: atom_id res chain seq x y z
N MET A 1 -25.17 -19.17 -11.71
CA MET A 1 -24.29 -18.45 -10.75
C MET A 1 -24.23 -19.29 -9.49
N SER A 2 -23.05 -19.53 -8.90
CA SER A 2 -22.96 -20.30 -7.65
C SER A 2 -23.42 -19.45 -6.47
N LYS A 3 -24.21 -20.00 -5.55
CA LYS A 3 -24.66 -19.29 -4.35
C LYS A 3 -23.56 -19.26 -3.29
N GLU A 4 -23.39 -18.12 -2.61
CA GLU A 4 -22.59 -18.02 -1.39
C GLU A 4 -23.40 -18.54 -0.19
N ILE A 5 -22.80 -19.40 0.63
CA ILE A 5 -23.37 -19.95 1.86
C ILE A 5 -22.56 -19.49 3.07
N LEU A 6 -23.26 -19.26 4.19
CA LEU A 6 -22.67 -18.88 5.48
C LEU A 6 -22.71 -20.08 6.43
N LEU A 7 -21.54 -20.64 6.72
CA LEU A 7 -21.37 -21.79 7.60
C LEU A 7 -20.90 -21.32 8.99
N LYS A 8 -21.57 -21.77 10.05
CA LYS A 8 -21.09 -21.56 11.43
C LYS A 8 -20.24 -22.76 11.84
N CYS A 9 -18.96 -22.52 12.10
CA CYS A 9 -17.99 -23.54 12.45
C CYS A 9 -17.65 -23.48 13.95
N PHE A 10 -17.54 -24.64 14.57
CA PHE A 10 -17.13 -24.81 15.97
C PHE A 10 -15.87 -25.68 16.02
N LEU A 11 -14.83 -25.21 16.71
CA LEU A 11 -13.63 -26.00 16.96
C LEU A 11 -13.87 -26.86 18.20
N TYR A 12 -13.83 -28.17 18.05
CA TYR A 12 -14.05 -29.08 19.17
C TYR A 12 -12.98 -28.87 20.24
N GLY A 13 -13.42 -28.76 21.50
CA GLY A 13 -12.56 -28.43 22.63
C GLY A 13 -12.50 -26.93 22.98
N ASP A 14 -12.96 -26.03 22.09
CA ASP A 14 -13.10 -24.61 22.41
C ASP A 14 -14.38 -24.32 23.23
N GLU A 15 -14.45 -23.15 23.84
CA GLU A 15 -15.65 -22.64 24.54
C GLU A 15 -16.82 -22.42 23.57
N SER A 16 -18.08 -22.56 24.02
CA SER A 16 -19.27 -22.42 23.17
C SER A 16 -19.37 -21.06 22.45
N GLN A 17 -18.84 -20.00 23.06
CA GLN A 17 -18.79 -18.65 22.48
C GLN A 17 -17.78 -18.51 21.31
N SER A 18 -16.95 -19.52 21.07
CA SER A 18 -15.87 -19.48 20.07
C SER A 18 -16.31 -19.75 18.63
N VAL A 19 -17.60 -20.05 18.40
CA VAL A 19 -18.16 -20.32 17.07
C VAL A 19 -17.88 -19.15 16.13
N PHE A 20 -17.38 -19.46 14.94
CA PHE A 20 -16.98 -18.46 13.97
C PHE A 20 -17.66 -18.70 12.62
N PRO A 21 -18.05 -17.63 11.91
CA PRO A 21 -18.64 -17.73 10.59
C PRO A 21 -17.58 -17.97 9.50
N VAL A 22 -17.93 -18.81 8.52
CA VAL A 22 -17.17 -19.05 7.29
C VAL A 22 -18.11 -18.83 6.10
N ARG A 23 -17.80 -17.85 5.25
CA ARG A 23 -18.51 -17.62 3.98
C ARG A 23 -17.80 -18.37 2.86
N ILE A 24 -18.53 -19.16 2.08
CA ILE A 24 -17.96 -20.01 1.02
C ILE A 24 -18.98 -20.28 -0.08
N LEU A 25 -18.55 -20.54 -1.32
CA LEU A 25 -19.48 -20.93 -2.39
C LEU A 25 -19.91 -22.40 -2.24
N GLU A 26 -21.19 -22.68 -2.48
CA GLU A 26 -21.75 -24.03 -2.34
C GLU A 26 -21.12 -25.06 -3.28
N ASN A 27 -20.61 -24.65 -4.44
CA ASN A 27 -20.01 -25.57 -5.41
C ASN A 27 -18.59 -26.03 -5.04
N TYR A 28 -18.01 -25.56 -3.93
CA TYR A 28 -16.66 -25.98 -3.51
C TYR A 28 -16.64 -27.27 -2.74
N SER A 29 -15.46 -27.88 -2.65
CA SER A 29 -15.27 -29.12 -1.92
C SER A 29 -15.02 -28.89 -0.43
N VAL A 30 -15.23 -29.92 0.37
CA VAL A 30 -14.87 -29.94 1.80
C VAL A 30 -13.37 -29.67 2.01
N GLY A 31 -12.50 -30.09 1.09
CA GLY A 31 -11.06 -29.80 1.16
C GLY A 31 -10.74 -28.30 1.12
N ILE A 32 -11.44 -27.56 0.26
CA ILE A 32 -11.32 -26.11 0.18
C ILE A 32 -11.80 -25.45 1.48
N LEU A 33 -12.90 -25.95 2.04
CA LEU A 33 -13.44 -25.48 3.31
C LEU A 33 -12.43 -25.68 4.47
N LYS A 34 -11.72 -26.82 4.52
CA LYS A 34 -10.65 -27.07 5.52
C LYS A 34 -9.56 -26.00 5.47
N ASN A 35 -9.11 -25.62 4.27
CA ASN A 35 -8.09 -24.58 4.10
C ASN A 35 -8.54 -23.24 4.69
N VAL A 36 -9.83 -22.90 4.55
CA VAL A 36 -10.35 -21.64 5.06
C VAL A 36 -10.58 -21.65 6.55
N ILE A 37 -11.07 -22.74 7.10
CA ILE A 37 -11.16 -22.92 8.54
C ILE A 37 -9.78 -22.73 9.19
N LYS A 38 -8.73 -23.33 8.62
CA LYS A 38 -7.34 -23.15 9.08
C LYS A 38 -6.92 -21.68 9.04
N ALA A 39 -7.15 -21.00 7.91
CA ALA A 39 -6.75 -19.60 7.74
C ALA A 39 -7.42 -18.64 8.74
N ILE A 40 -8.69 -18.92 9.09
CA ILE A 40 -9.47 -18.07 9.99
C ILE A 40 -9.08 -18.28 11.45
N LYS A 41 -9.08 -19.53 11.93
CA LYS A 41 -9.03 -19.82 13.37
C LYS A 41 -7.70 -20.39 13.86
N MET A 42 -6.84 -20.93 12.98
CA MET A 42 -5.70 -21.76 13.37
C MET A 42 -4.33 -21.17 13.05
N LYS A 43 -4.19 -19.83 13.06
CA LYS A 43 -2.94 -19.14 12.71
C LYS A 43 -1.73 -19.54 13.57
N SER A 44 -1.96 -19.97 14.81
CA SER A 44 -0.93 -20.39 15.77
C SER A 44 -0.76 -21.91 15.87
N ASN A 45 -1.61 -22.70 15.22
CA ASN A 45 -1.56 -24.16 15.30
C ASN A 45 -0.77 -24.71 14.09
N PRO A 46 0.29 -25.53 14.30
CA PRO A 46 1.13 -26.03 13.21
C PRO A 46 0.44 -27.08 12.31
N CYS A 47 -0.79 -27.51 12.58
CA CYS A 47 -1.47 -28.53 11.79
C CYS A 47 -1.71 -28.10 10.33
N ASP A 48 -1.56 -29.03 9.39
CA ASP A 48 -1.94 -28.84 8.00
C ASP A 48 -3.48 -28.88 7.84
N ALA A 49 -4.03 -28.11 6.91
CA ALA A 49 -5.47 -28.11 6.65
C ALA A 49 -5.98 -29.51 6.23
N SER A 50 -5.12 -30.29 5.57
CA SER A 50 -5.38 -31.69 5.22
C SER A 50 -5.66 -32.58 6.44
N GLN A 51 -5.11 -32.23 7.61
CA GLN A 51 -5.23 -32.98 8.86
C GLN A 51 -6.49 -32.66 9.65
N LEU A 52 -7.24 -31.62 9.27
CA LEU A 52 -8.50 -31.28 9.93
C LEU A 52 -9.58 -32.31 9.59
N THR A 53 -10.34 -32.78 10.56
CA THR A 53 -11.52 -33.63 10.30
C THR A 53 -12.78 -32.79 10.49
N LEU A 54 -13.63 -32.74 9.47
CA LEU A 54 -14.86 -31.94 9.50
C LEU A 54 -16.07 -32.86 9.60
N TYR A 55 -17.00 -32.50 10.46
CA TYR A 55 -18.27 -33.20 10.64
C TYR A 55 -19.42 -32.23 10.37
N LYS A 56 -20.48 -32.70 9.71
CA LYS A 56 -21.71 -31.92 9.56
C LYS A 56 -22.43 -31.88 10.91
N GLY A 57 -22.58 -30.68 11.46
CA GLY A 57 -23.39 -30.41 12.64
C GLY A 57 -24.70 -29.73 12.25
N ASN A 58 -25.75 -29.95 13.02
CA ASN A 58 -26.96 -29.12 13.03
C ASN A 58 -27.30 -28.87 14.50
N ILE A 59 -26.36 -28.27 15.24
CA ILE A 59 -26.50 -28.09 16.69
C ILE A 59 -27.06 -26.70 16.99
N PRO A 60 -28.11 -26.55 17.82
CA PRO A 60 -28.51 -25.25 18.32
C PRO A 60 -27.35 -24.54 19.04
N PHE A 61 -27.32 -23.21 18.96
CA PHE A 61 -26.30 -22.41 19.63
C PHE A 61 -26.72 -22.13 21.07
N ASP A 62 -26.44 -23.08 21.97
CA ASP A 62 -26.78 -23.04 23.39
C ASP A 62 -25.59 -23.47 24.28
N ASP A 63 -25.80 -23.44 25.60
CA ASP A 63 -24.78 -23.79 26.60
C ASP A 63 -24.36 -25.28 26.54
N ASP A 64 -25.13 -26.13 25.87
CA ASP A 64 -24.84 -27.56 25.70
C ASP A 64 -24.11 -27.88 24.38
N LEU A 65 -23.67 -26.86 23.62
CA LEU A 65 -22.97 -27.01 22.35
C LEU A 65 -21.80 -28.00 22.41
N GLY A 66 -20.99 -27.95 23.47
CA GLY A 66 -19.84 -28.86 23.63
C GLY A 66 -20.25 -30.34 23.77
N LYS A 67 -21.30 -30.62 24.57
CA LYS A 67 -21.83 -31.98 24.75
C LYS A 67 -22.46 -32.51 23.47
N ASN A 68 -23.24 -31.67 22.79
CA ASN A 68 -23.86 -32.01 21.53
C ASN A 68 -22.83 -32.26 20.42
N ALA A 69 -21.73 -31.51 20.43
CA ALA A 69 -20.61 -31.72 19.51
C ALA A 69 -19.92 -33.07 19.75
N ALA A 70 -19.68 -33.44 21.01
CA ALA A 70 -19.12 -34.75 21.36
C ALA A 70 -20.03 -35.90 20.86
N ALA A 71 -21.34 -35.80 21.08
CA ALA A 71 -22.29 -36.80 20.61
C ALA A 71 -22.29 -36.96 19.07
N ILE A 72 -22.06 -35.87 18.32
CA ILE A 72 -21.91 -35.94 16.86
C ILE A 72 -20.58 -36.58 16.47
N LEU A 73 -19.47 -36.27 17.14
CA LEU A 73 -18.18 -36.89 16.85
C LEU A 73 -18.20 -38.41 17.04
N ASP A 74 -18.96 -38.90 18.03
CA ASP A 74 -19.08 -40.33 18.32
C ASP A 74 -19.91 -41.09 17.27
N ASN A 75 -20.85 -40.42 16.61
CA ASN A 75 -21.87 -41.07 15.78
C ASN A 75 -21.83 -40.69 14.29
N ALA A 76 -21.23 -39.56 13.92
CA ALA A 76 -21.25 -39.04 12.56
C ALA A 76 -20.04 -39.48 11.74
N THR A 77 -20.26 -39.62 10.42
CA THR A 77 -19.17 -39.90 9.48
C THR A 77 -18.46 -38.59 9.10
N PRO A 78 -17.12 -38.56 9.08
CA PRO A 78 -16.37 -37.42 8.58
C PRO A 78 -16.75 -37.04 7.14
N LEU A 79 -16.77 -35.74 6.87
CA LEU A 79 -17.00 -35.22 5.52
C LEU A 79 -15.82 -35.56 4.61
N LEU A 80 -16.11 -36.17 3.47
CA LEU A 80 -15.10 -36.52 2.46
C LEU A 80 -14.59 -35.25 1.77
N VAL A 81 -13.25 -35.18 1.61
CA VAL A 81 -12.54 -34.00 1.08
C VAL A 81 -13.03 -33.58 -0.31
N SER A 82 -13.46 -34.53 -1.14
CA SER A 82 -13.93 -34.28 -2.51
C SER A 82 -15.41 -33.90 -2.62
N THR A 83 -16.21 -34.02 -1.54
CA THR A 83 -17.65 -33.76 -1.60
C THR A 83 -17.94 -32.28 -1.80
N PRO A 84 -18.76 -31.88 -2.79
CA PRO A 84 -19.23 -30.51 -2.94
C PRO A 84 -20.11 -30.06 -1.75
N LEU A 85 -19.97 -28.82 -1.30
CA LEU A 85 -20.68 -28.27 -0.14
C LEU A 85 -22.18 -28.16 -0.39
N SER A 86 -22.61 -27.98 -1.64
CA SER A 86 -24.00 -28.02 -2.08
C SER A 86 -24.67 -29.33 -1.68
N ASN A 87 -23.94 -30.44 -1.82
CA ASN A 87 -24.44 -31.77 -1.48
C ASN A 87 -24.43 -31.99 0.05
N VAL A 88 -23.56 -31.29 0.77
CA VAL A 88 -23.47 -31.40 2.22
C VAL A 88 -24.54 -30.54 2.91
N PHE A 89 -24.88 -29.37 2.37
CA PHE A 89 -25.62 -28.31 3.07
C PHE A 89 -26.93 -27.87 2.40
N GLU A 90 -27.60 -28.77 1.71
CA GLU A 90 -28.94 -28.50 1.16
C GLU A 90 -29.97 -28.26 2.28
N GLY A 91 -30.64 -27.10 2.26
CA GLY A 91 -31.78 -26.79 3.16
C GLY A 91 -31.45 -26.46 4.63
N GLN A 92 -30.29 -25.88 4.95
CA GLN A 92 -29.90 -25.66 6.35
C GLN A 92 -30.80 -24.65 7.12
N PRO A 93 -31.14 -24.96 8.40
CA PRO A 93 -31.88 -24.05 9.26
C PRO A 93 -31.02 -22.89 9.77
N HIS A 94 -31.60 -21.69 9.78
CA HIS A 94 -30.95 -20.50 10.35
C HIS A 94 -30.72 -20.68 11.87
N GLY A 95 -29.55 -20.26 12.35
CA GLY A 95 -29.26 -20.18 13.79
C GLY A 95 -28.46 -21.35 14.39
N SER A 96 -28.15 -22.39 13.63
CA SER A 96 -27.40 -23.58 14.13
C SER A 96 -25.91 -23.56 13.78
N VAL A 97 -25.09 -24.31 14.54
CA VAL A 97 -23.72 -24.67 14.17
C VAL A 97 -23.77 -25.74 13.09
N HIS A 98 -23.13 -25.45 11.96
CA HIS A 98 -23.19 -26.26 10.74
C HIS A 98 -22.04 -27.25 10.63
N ILE A 99 -20.88 -26.93 11.20
CA ILE A 99 -19.67 -27.75 11.11
C ILE A 99 -18.97 -27.83 12.46
N ILE A 100 -18.58 -29.05 12.83
CA ILE A 100 -17.64 -29.30 13.92
C ILE A 100 -16.28 -29.61 13.29
N VAL A 101 -15.25 -28.94 13.78
CA VAL A 101 -13.86 -29.06 13.35
C VAL A 101 -13.10 -29.81 14.44
N GLN A 102 -12.47 -30.93 14.12
CA GLN A 102 -11.62 -31.68 15.04
C GLN A 102 -10.16 -31.57 14.62
N LEU A 103 -9.27 -31.27 15.56
CA LEU A 103 -7.83 -31.23 15.33
C LEU A 103 -7.22 -32.65 15.36
N PRO A 104 -6.10 -32.86 14.64
CA PRO A 104 -5.36 -34.12 14.74
C PRO A 104 -4.85 -34.31 16.17
N GLY A 105 -5.31 -35.36 16.85
CA GLY A 105 -4.86 -35.74 18.20
C GLY A 105 -5.97 -35.76 19.26
N ASP A 106 -7.09 -35.07 19.03
CA ASP A 106 -8.16 -34.93 20.04
C ASP A 106 -9.10 -36.14 20.13
N GLY A 107 -8.89 -37.18 19.31
CA GLY A 107 -9.88 -38.22 19.03
C GLY A 107 -9.50 -39.66 19.36
N ALA A 108 -8.49 -39.95 20.18
CA ALA A 108 -8.06 -41.34 20.40
C ALA A 108 -7.62 -41.67 21.84
N SER A 109 -8.60 -41.95 22.70
CA SER A 109 -8.43 -42.98 23.74
C SER A 109 -9.52 -44.04 23.55
N GLY A 110 -9.19 -45.10 22.79
CA GLY A 110 -9.88 -46.38 22.88
C GLY A 110 -10.79 -46.76 21.71
N ARG A 111 -10.20 -47.16 20.58
CA ARG A 111 -10.71 -48.28 19.75
C ARG A 111 -9.59 -48.81 18.84
N PRO A 112 -9.30 -50.13 18.82
CA PRO A 112 -8.32 -50.71 17.92
C PRO A 112 -8.87 -50.77 16.49
N ASN A 113 -8.05 -50.32 15.53
CA ASN A 113 -8.37 -50.28 14.10
C ASN A 113 -8.52 -51.70 13.52
N PRO A 114 -9.50 -51.99 12.64
CA PRO A 114 -9.54 -53.24 11.89
C PRO A 114 -8.46 -53.24 10.80
N ARG A 115 -7.76 -54.36 10.64
CA ARG A 115 -6.76 -54.59 9.59
C ARG A 115 -7.37 -54.44 8.19
N PRO A 116 -6.64 -53.85 7.21
CA PRO A 116 -7.09 -53.80 5.83
C PRO A 116 -6.99 -55.18 5.16
N THR A 117 -8.10 -55.65 4.60
CA THR A 117 -8.18 -56.82 3.73
C THR A 117 -7.63 -56.50 2.34
N LYS A 118 -6.90 -57.47 1.79
CA LYS A 118 -6.25 -57.45 0.46
C LYS A 118 -7.28 -57.17 -0.64
N ARG A 119 -6.98 -56.20 -1.52
CA ARG A 119 -7.72 -55.98 -2.78
C ARG A 119 -7.26 -56.97 -3.86
N PRO A 120 -8.18 -57.47 -4.71
CA PRO A 120 -7.83 -58.28 -5.87
C PRO A 120 -7.30 -57.42 -7.03
N ARG A 121 -6.38 -58.05 -7.78
CA ARG A 121 -5.71 -57.53 -8.97
C ARG A 121 -6.68 -57.59 -10.16
N VAL A 122 -7.08 -56.44 -10.68
CA VAL A 122 -7.85 -56.35 -11.93
C VAL A 122 -6.89 -55.97 -13.05
N SER A 123 -6.70 -56.89 -13.99
CA SER A 123 -6.11 -56.65 -15.31
C SER A 123 -7.12 -55.92 -16.20
N SER A 124 -6.72 -54.82 -16.82
CA SER A 124 -7.42 -54.32 -18.00
C SER A 124 -6.41 -54.01 -19.11
N THR A 125 -6.74 -54.59 -20.24
CA THR A 125 -6.03 -54.61 -21.51
C THR A 125 -6.13 -53.26 -22.23
N ALA A 126 -5.03 -52.90 -22.88
CA ALA A 126 -4.91 -51.77 -23.78
C ALA A 126 -5.88 -51.87 -24.97
N THR A 127 -6.48 -50.75 -25.32
CA THR A 127 -6.89 -50.45 -26.70
C THR A 127 -6.41 -49.04 -27.00
N ALA A 128 -5.44 -48.96 -27.91
CA ALA A 128 -4.97 -47.75 -28.54
C ALA A 128 -6.00 -47.32 -29.57
N ASN A 129 -6.37 -46.04 -29.59
CA ASN A 129 -6.85 -45.38 -30.80
C ASN A 129 -6.21 -43.99 -30.86
N SER A 130 -5.57 -43.78 -31.99
CA SER A 130 -4.97 -42.57 -32.51
C SER A 130 -6.02 -41.49 -32.77
N GLU A 131 -5.65 -40.23 -32.57
CA GLU A 131 -5.78 -39.18 -33.58
C GLU A 131 -5.07 -37.91 -33.08
N ASP A 132 -3.85 -37.73 -33.59
CA ASP A 132 -3.09 -36.49 -33.61
C ASP A 132 -3.42 -35.75 -34.92
N SER A 133 -3.71 -34.46 -34.85
CA SER A 133 -3.36 -33.52 -35.92
C SER A 133 -3.27 -32.10 -35.38
N ASP A 134 -2.04 -31.57 -35.44
CA ASP A 134 -1.63 -30.15 -35.49
C ASP A 134 -0.62 -29.75 -34.40
N ALA A 135 0.56 -30.37 -34.45
CA ALA A 135 1.77 -29.86 -33.85
C ALA A 135 2.68 -29.29 -34.96
N SER A 136 2.68 -27.95 -35.11
CA SER A 136 3.64 -27.25 -35.95
C SER A 136 5.05 -27.51 -35.43
N THR A 137 5.90 -28.04 -36.29
CA THR A 137 7.24 -28.53 -35.97
C THR A 137 8.19 -27.36 -35.73
N TYR A 138 8.47 -27.08 -34.46
CA TYR A 138 9.61 -26.26 -34.04
C TYR A 138 10.88 -27.03 -34.41
N THR A 139 11.52 -26.65 -35.53
CA THR A 139 12.73 -27.31 -36.04
C THR A 139 13.94 -26.44 -35.74
N GLY A 140 14.76 -26.86 -34.79
CA GLY A 140 16.07 -26.24 -34.58
C GLY A 140 16.61 -26.47 -33.18
N SER A 141 17.68 -27.28 -33.09
CA SER A 141 18.47 -27.59 -31.89
C SER A 141 17.79 -28.43 -30.81
N SER A 142 18.51 -29.47 -30.40
CA SER A 142 18.26 -30.25 -29.19
C SER A 142 18.06 -29.32 -27.98
N PRO A 143 16.98 -29.44 -27.19
CA PRO A 143 16.71 -28.53 -26.08
C PRO A 143 17.81 -28.68 -25.01
N TYR A 144 18.67 -27.65 -24.92
CA TYR A 144 19.82 -27.58 -24.03
C TYR A 144 19.41 -27.75 -22.57
N TYR A 145 18.40 -27.03 -22.07
CA TYR A 145 18.00 -27.08 -20.67
C TYR A 145 17.37 -28.43 -20.31
N VAL A 146 16.48 -28.95 -21.17
CA VAL A 146 15.86 -30.26 -20.96
C VAL A 146 16.92 -31.36 -20.89
N GLN A 147 17.91 -31.32 -21.79
CA GLN A 147 18.94 -32.35 -21.86
C GLN A 147 20.06 -32.19 -20.84
N ALA A 148 20.51 -30.96 -20.59
CA ALA A 148 21.60 -30.68 -19.65
C ALA A 148 21.16 -30.77 -18.19
N PHE A 149 19.88 -30.48 -17.90
CA PHE A 149 19.41 -30.32 -16.53
C PHE A 149 18.21 -31.19 -16.16
N GLY A 150 17.63 -31.94 -17.09
CA GLY A 150 16.52 -32.86 -16.83
C GLY A 150 15.21 -32.15 -16.48
N PHE A 151 15.01 -30.93 -16.97
CA PHE A 151 13.79 -30.17 -16.70
C PHE A 151 12.58 -30.80 -17.39
N GLU A 152 11.46 -30.86 -16.68
CA GLU A 152 10.19 -31.27 -17.28
C GLU A 152 9.65 -30.10 -18.12
N VAL A 153 9.61 -30.28 -19.43
CA VAL A 153 8.90 -29.36 -20.32
C VAL A 153 7.44 -29.37 -19.93
N LEU A 154 6.91 -28.19 -19.58
CA LEU A 154 5.49 -28.09 -19.34
C LEU A 154 4.75 -28.42 -20.64
N ARG A 155 4.05 -29.55 -20.63
CA ARG A 155 3.12 -29.93 -21.69
C ARG A 155 1.76 -29.32 -21.39
N TYR A 156 1.05 -28.93 -22.43
CA TYR A 156 -0.31 -28.41 -22.29
C TYR A 156 -1.20 -29.48 -21.62
N ARG A 157 -1.58 -29.25 -20.36
CA ARG A 157 -2.49 -30.15 -19.60
C ARG A 157 -3.83 -29.47 -19.27
N GLY A 158 -4.13 -28.33 -19.91
CA GLY A 158 -5.24 -27.45 -19.51
C GLY A 158 -4.99 -26.76 -18.16
N GLY A 159 -5.77 -25.72 -17.84
CA GLY A 159 -5.68 -25.00 -16.56
C GLY A 159 -4.65 -23.86 -16.52
N SER A 160 -4.22 -23.47 -15.31
CA SER A 160 -3.35 -22.30 -15.07
C SER A 160 -1.96 -22.42 -15.70
N LEU A 161 -1.42 -23.63 -15.82
CA LEU A 161 -0.13 -23.91 -16.45
C LEU A 161 -0.15 -23.71 -17.97
N GLY A 162 -1.28 -24.03 -18.63
CA GLY A 162 -1.46 -23.77 -20.06
C GLY A 162 -1.27 -22.29 -20.39
N ARG A 163 -1.78 -21.41 -19.52
CA ARG A 163 -1.63 -19.96 -19.68
C ARG A 163 -0.19 -19.48 -19.64
N LEU A 164 0.68 -20.07 -18.81
CA LEU A 164 2.10 -19.67 -18.78
C LEU A 164 2.79 -20.00 -20.12
N LEU A 165 2.46 -21.16 -20.71
CA LEU A 165 2.95 -21.55 -22.02
C LEU A 165 2.43 -20.65 -23.13
N ASP A 166 1.13 -20.34 -23.13
CA ASP A 166 0.53 -19.44 -24.12
C ASP A 166 1.14 -18.04 -24.03
N TRP A 167 1.38 -17.59 -22.81
CA TRP A 167 1.96 -16.28 -22.53
C TRP A 167 3.44 -16.21 -22.94
N HIS A 168 4.22 -17.28 -22.72
CA HIS A 168 5.57 -17.40 -23.26
C HIS A 168 5.56 -17.36 -24.80
N LYS A 169 4.76 -18.22 -25.46
CA LYS A 169 4.66 -18.27 -26.92
C LYS A 169 4.29 -16.92 -27.53
N HIS A 170 3.38 -16.21 -26.86
CA HIS A 170 2.89 -14.93 -27.35
C HIS A 170 3.91 -13.79 -27.19
N PHE A 171 4.78 -13.84 -26.18
CA PHE A 171 5.65 -12.71 -25.84
C PHE A 171 7.16 -12.96 -25.98
N TRP A 172 7.62 -14.20 -26.11
CA TRP A 172 9.04 -14.52 -26.27
C TRP A 172 9.60 -13.94 -27.58
N GLY A 173 10.60 -13.06 -27.47
CA GLY A 173 11.22 -12.37 -28.61
C GLY A 173 10.38 -11.24 -29.24
N ASN A 174 9.24 -10.89 -28.62
CA ASN A 174 8.38 -9.79 -29.05
C ASN A 174 8.57 -8.59 -28.11
N PRO A 175 9.50 -7.65 -28.38
CA PRO A 175 9.82 -6.57 -27.45
C PRO A 175 8.62 -5.67 -27.17
N LEU A 176 8.68 -4.96 -26.04
CA LEU A 176 7.71 -3.91 -25.73
C LEU A 176 7.90 -2.69 -26.66
N PRO A 177 6.84 -1.91 -26.92
CA PRO A 177 6.96 -0.61 -27.55
C PRO A 177 7.99 0.28 -26.84
N GLN A 178 8.66 1.17 -27.57
CA GLN A 178 9.77 1.96 -27.04
C GLN A 178 9.34 2.85 -25.87
N GLU A 179 8.16 3.46 -25.97
CA GLU A 179 7.48 4.26 -24.96
C GLU A 179 7.21 3.50 -23.65
N HIS A 180 7.20 2.16 -23.69
CA HIS A 180 7.00 1.30 -22.52
C HIS A 180 8.32 0.80 -21.92
N THR A 181 9.46 1.19 -22.49
CA THR A 181 10.79 0.74 -22.04
C THR A 181 11.70 1.87 -21.61
N THR A 182 11.49 3.07 -22.17
CA THR A 182 12.34 4.25 -21.97
C THR A 182 11.52 5.40 -21.37
N ILE A 183 12.04 6.01 -20.30
CA ILE A 183 11.50 7.25 -19.74
C ILE A 183 12.21 8.41 -20.44
N SER A 184 11.45 9.39 -20.93
CA SER A 184 12.08 10.56 -21.54
C SER A 184 12.92 11.30 -20.49
N GLU A 185 14.09 11.84 -20.86
CA GLU A 185 14.93 12.58 -19.91
C GLU A 185 14.18 13.77 -19.27
N SER A 186 13.20 14.34 -19.97
CA SER A 186 12.28 15.35 -19.43
C SER A 186 11.43 14.86 -18.25
N ASP A 187 11.11 13.56 -18.18
CA ASP A 187 10.29 12.96 -17.11
C ASP A 187 11.13 12.51 -15.90
N SER A 188 12.46 12.66 -15.96
CA SER A 188 13.37 12.33 -14.86
C SER A 188 13.36 13.38 -13.74
N ASN A 189 12.88 14.59 -14.03
CA ASN A 189 12.71 15.63 -13.03
C ASN A 189 11.41 15.39 -12.24
N GLU A 190 11.51 14.66 -11.14
CA GLU A 190 10.41 14.49 -10.16
C GLU A 190 10.05 15.81 -9.43
N ASN A 191 10.69 16.94 -9.76
CA ASN A 191 10.39 18.28 -9.26
C ASN A 191 9.05 18.80 -9.80
N ARG A 192 7.95 18.23 -9.28
CA ARG A 192 6.58 18.65 -9.56
C ARG A 192 6.09 19.54 -8.44
N ASP A 193 6.11 20.84 -8.68
CA ASP A 193 5.34 21.80 -7.90
C ASP A 193 3.85 21.40 -7.96
N GLY A 194 3.12 21.57 -6.84
CA GLY A 194 1.81 20.96 -6.54
C GLY A 194 0.60 21.40 -7.37
N ASP A 195 0.78 21.72 -8.65
CA ASP A 195 -0.24 22.16 -9.61
C ASP A 195 -1.27 21.04 -9.96
N GLY A 196 -0.94 19.77 -9.72
CA GLY A 196 -1.88 18.67 -9.94
C GLY A 196 -2.03 18.24 -11.40
N LYS A 197 -1.30 18.82 -12.37
CA LYS A 197 -1.07 18.21 -13.68
C LYS A 197 -0.11 17.03 -13.54
N ASN A 198 -0.72 15.88 -13.29
CA ASN A 198 -0.05 14.58 -13.22
C ASN A 198 0.31 14.10 -14.63
N ASP A 199 1.35 14.67 -15.21
CA ASP A 199 1.91 14.27 -16.52
C ASP A 199 2.73 12.96 -16.41
N ASP A 200 2.46 12.09 -15.42
CA ASP A 200 3.16 10.81 -15.24
C ASP A 200 2.49 9.65 -16.03
N LEU A 201 1.43 9.96 -16.78
CA LEU A 201 0.84 9.01 -17.71
C LEU A 201 1.73 8.89 -18.94
N LEU A 202 2.18 7.67 -19.22
CA LEU A 202 2.87 7.37 -20.47
C LEU A 202 1.90 7.53 -21.66
N PRO A 203 2.40 7.84 -22.87
CA PRO A 203 1.62 7.69 -24.10
C PRO A 203 1.15 6.23 -24.22
N ASP A 204 -0.15 6.01 -24.46
CA ASP A 204 -0.77 4.68 -24.58
C ASP A 204 -0.29 3.67 -23.52
N PRO A 205 -0.57 3.92 -22.23
CA PRO A 205 0.02 3.18 -21.12
C PRO A 205 -0.58 1.77 -20.95
N ILE A 206 -1.31 1.25 -21.94
CA ILE A 206 -1.95 -0.07 -21.86
C ILE A 206 -1.05 -1.09 -22.54
N LEU A 207 -0.71 -2.11 -21.78
CA LEU A 207 -0.13 -3.33 -22.30
C LEU A 207 -1.21 -4.39 -22.43
N ASP A 208 -1.46 -4.81 -23.67
CA ASP A 208 -2.32 -5.95 -23.94
C ASP A 208 -1.61 -7.24 -23.51
N MET A 209 -2.22 -7.96 -22.56
CA MET A 209 -1.76 -9.24 -22.05
C MET A 209 -2.72 -10.37 -22.44
N GLY A 210 -3.45 -10.21 -23.55
CA GLY A 210 -4.54 -11.07 -24.00
C GLY A 210 -5.84 -10.67 -23.31
N ASP A 211 -6.39 -11.57 -22.48
CA ASP A 211 -7.64 -11.30 -21.74
C ASP A 211 -7.48 -10.24 -20.61
N MET A 212 -6.31 -9.60 -20.49
CA MET A 212 -6.00 -8.64 -19.45
C MET A 212 -5.28 -7.43 -20.01
N GLY A 213 -5.81 -6.25 -19.75
CA GLY A 213 -5.04 -5.02 -19.88
C GLY A 213 -4.19 -4.75 -18.64
N LEU A 214 -2.97 -4.27 -18.84
CA LEU A 214 -2.05 -3.84 -17.79
C LEU A 214 -1.71 -2.35 -17.99
N LEU A 215 -2.03 -1.51 -17.01
CA LEU A 215 -1.54 -0.13 -16.98
C LEU A 215 -0.04 -0.13 -16.67
N ILE A 216 0.79 0.24 -17.64
CA ILE A 216 2.20 0.53 -17.46
C ILE A 216 2.32 1.95 -16.90
N ARG A 217 2.98 2.04 -15.75
CA ARG A 217 3.24 3.30 -15.05
C ARG A 217 4.66 3.76 -15.38
N ALA A 218 4.90 5.07 -15.48
CA ALA A 218 6.27 5.60 -15.53
C ALA A 218 7.10 5.05 -14.35
N GLU A 219 6.47 4.91 -13.20
CA GLU A 219 7.03 4.29 -12.01
C GLU A 219 7.54 2.85 -12.22
N TYR A 220 6.88 2.04 -13.07
CA TYR A 220 7.34 0.68 -13.37
C TYR A 220 8.63 0.68 -14.16
N LEU A 221 8.77 1.62 -15.11
CA LEU A 221 9.99 1.81 -15.87
C LEU A 221 11.14 2.29 -14.96
N ARG A 222 10.88 3.25 -14.06
CA ARG A 222 11.90 3.77 -13.12
C ARG A 222 12.45 2.63 -12.27
N VAL A 223 11.56 1.85 -11.65
CA VAL A 223 11.92 0.72 -10.80
C VAL A 223 12.67 -0.36 -11.59
N TYR A 224 12.23 -0.71 -12.80
CA TYR A 224 12.92 -1.69 -13.63
C TYR A 224 14.34 -1.25 -13.99
N ALA A 225 14.49 -0.03 -14.51
CA ALA A 225 15.79 0.51 -14.90
C ALA A 225 16.76 0.55 -13.70
N HIS A 226 16.25 0.89 -12.52
CA HIS A 226 17.05 0.88 -11.30
C HIS A 226 17.47 -0.53 -10.87
N VAL A 227 16.57 -1.51 -10.92
CA VAL A 227 16.88 -2.92 -10.64
C VAL A 227 17.94 -3.45 -11.61
N GLU A 228 17.82 -3.11 -12.90
CA GLU A 228 18.79 -3.45 -13.94
C GLU A 228 20.16 -2.80 -13.72
N GLN A 229 20.19 -1.53 -13.31
CA GLN A 229 21.42 -0.86 -12.93
C GLN A 229 22.11 -1.56 -11.75
N ILE A 230 21.37 -1.91 -10.69
CA ILE A 230 21.92 -2.64 -9.54
C ILE A 230 22.45 -4.01 -9.98
N TYR A 231 21.70 -4.71 -10.83
CA TYR A 231 22.08 -6.00 -11.38
C TYR A 231 23.41 -5.94 -12.14
N ASN A 232 23.60 -4.92 -12.99
CA ASN A 232 24.81 -4.75 -13.81
C ASN A 232 26.04 -4.30 -13.00
N VAL A 233 25.85 -3.54 -11.91
CA VAL A 233 26.96 -3.00 -11.10
C VAL A 233 27.53 -4.03 -10.11
N ASN A 234 26.79 -5.09 -9.80
CA ASN A 234 27.19 -6.07 -8.78
C ASN A 234 28.21 -7.10 -9.30
N GLY A 235 29.42 -6.63 -9.61
CA GLY A 235 30.62 -7.48 -9.69
C GLY A 235 31.03 -8.02 -8.30
N GLU A 236 31.59 -9.24 -8.28
CA GLU A 236 32.23 -9.96 -7.15
C GLU A 236 31.90 -9.47 -5.72
N LYS A 237 30.62 -9.51 -5.31
CA LYS A 237 30.25 -9.32 -3.90
C LYS A 237 30.35 -10.64 -3.13
N SER A 238 30.79 -10.58 -1.88
CA SER A 238 30.92 -11.75 -0.98
C SER A 238 29.58 -12.39 -0.59
N ARG A 239 28.46 -11.67 -0.77
CA ARG A 239 27.10 -12.18 -0.56
C ARG A 239 26.29 -12.07 -1.85
N PRO A 240 25.44 -13.07 -2.15
CA PRO A 240 24.52 -12.98 -3.27
C PRO A 240 23.67 -11.70 -3.18
N PRO A 241 23.57 -10.92 -4.27
CA PRO A 241 22.74 -9.73 -4.29
C PRO A 241 21.26 -10.09 -4.48
N ALA A 242 20.37 -9.32 -3.87
CA ALA A 242 18.93 -9.39 -4.06
C ALA A 242 18.33 -7.97 -4.10
N VAL A 243 17.09 -7.86 -4.57
CA VAL A 243 16.33 -6.61 -4.51
C VAL A 243 15.00 -6.86 -3.83
N VAL A 244 14.63 -5.96 -2.91
CA VAL A 244 13.30 -5.88 -2.33
C VAL A 244 12.60 -4.70 -2.97
N VAL A 245 11.64 -4.97 -3.84
CA VAL A 245 10.75 -3.94 -4.40
C VAL A 245 9.54 -3.85 -3.50
N THR A 246 9.40 -2.71 -2.82
CA THR A 246 8.37 -2.47 -1.82
C THR A 246 7.63 -1.16 -2.08
N GLY A 247 6.63 -0.86 -1.26
CA GLY A 247 5.83 0.36 -1.34
C GLY A 247 4.36 0.07 -1.17
N GLN A 248 3.58 1.15 -1.12
CA GLN A 248 2.13 1.08 -1.08
C GLN A 248 1.53 1.09 -2.50
N PRO A 249 1.37 -0.07 -3.15
CA PRO A 249 0.30 -0.19 -4.13
C PRO A 249 -0.77 -1.17 -3.68
N GLY A 250 -2.02 -0.76 -3.87
CA GLY A 250 -3.19 -1.65 -3.89
C GLY A 250 -3.35 -2.54 -2.66
N ILE A 251 -3.00 -2.08 -1.44
CA ILE A 251 -2.85 -2.83 -0.18
C ILE A 251 -3.13 -4.33 -0.29
N GLY A 252 -2.12 -5.07 -0.74
CA GLY A 252 -2.03 -6.51 -0.59
C GLY A 252 -1.90 -6.89 0.89
N LYS A 253 -3.04 -7.10 1.54
CA LYS A 253 -3.27 -8.27 2.41
C LYS A 253 -4.50 -8.99 1.88
N HIS A 254 -4.34 -10.25 1.51
CA HIS A 254 -5.46 -11.16 1.34
C HIS A 254 -6.16 -11.32 2.71
N TYR A 255 -7.18 -10.52 2.96
CA TYR A 255 -8.40 -11.00 3.62
C TYR A 255 -9.55 -11.03 2.60
N CYS A 256 -9.26 -11.23 1.31
CA CYS A 256 -10.22 -11.93 0.48
C CYS A 256 -10.25 -13.37 1.03
N THR A 257 -11.18 -13.60 1.96
CA THR A 257 -12.02 -14.80 2.02
C THR A 257 -12.86 -14.96 0.73
N CYS A 258 -12.45 -14.38 -0.39
CA CYS A 258 -12.87 -14.77 -1.72
C CYS A 258 -12.25 -16.13 -1.94
N LEU A 259 -13.01 -17.13 -1.53
CA LEU A 259 -12.68 -18.51 -1.57
C LEU A 259 -12.60 -18.96 -3.05
N ALA A 260 -11.46 -19.54 -3.41
CA ALA A 260 -11.30 -20.74 -4.23
C ALA A 260 -12.09 -20.92 -5.54
N THR A 261 -12.30 -19.92 -6.38
CA THR A 261 -12.74 -20.22 -7.76
C THR A 261 -11.53 -20.78 -8.48
N ASN A 262 -11.61 -21.91 -9.20
CA ASN A 262 -10.52 -22.33 -10.12
C ASN A 262 -10.28 -21.34 -11.30
N LEU A 263 -10.96 -20.18 -11.27
CA LEU A 263 -10.69 -18.96 -12.04
C LEU A 263 -9.78 -17.97 -11.25
N PHE A 264 -9.01 -18.49 -10.28
CA PHE A 264 -8.43 -17.73 -9.14
C PHE A 264 -7.19 -16.88 -9.44
N LEU A 265 -6.56 -17.01 -10.60
CA LEU A 265 -5.28 -16.34 -10.86
C LEU A 265 -5.42 -14.96 -11.50
N MET A 266 -6.63 -14.56 -11.90
CA MET A 266 -6.87 -13.26 -12.56
C MET A 266 -7.80 -12.32 -11.79
N SER A 267 -8.32 -12.74 -10.62
CA SER A 267 -9.07 -11.83 -9.76
C SER A 267 -8.11 -10.85 -9.07
N VAL A 268 -7.77 -9.81 -9.83
CA VAL A 268 -7.58 -8.44 -9.34
C VAL A 268 -6.46 -8.28 -8.30
N CYS A 269 -5.28 -8.81 -8.59
CA CYS A 269 -4.06 -8.29 -7.96
C CYS A 269 -3.74 -6.91 -8.58
N LEU A 270 -4.45 -5.85 -8.17
CA LEU A 270 -4.04 -4.49 -8.49
C LEU A 270 -2.78 -4.13 -7.69
N GLY A 271 -1.77 -3.58 -8.38
CA GLY A 271 -0.58 -3.02 -7.73
C GLY A 271 0.71 -3.82 -7.96
N LYS A 272 1.32 -4.34 -6.88
CA LYS A 272 2.69 -4.89 -6.90
C LYS A 272 2.88 -6.08 -7.84
N THR A 273 1.90 -6.98 -7.87
CA THR A 273 1.90 -8.11 -8.80
C THR A 273 1.91 -7.65 -10.25
N LYS A 274 1.26 -6.52 -10.58
CA LYS A 274 1.27 -5.94 -11.93
C LYS A 274 2.67 -5.49 -12.36
N TRP A 275 3.51 -5.03 -11.43
CA TRP A 275 4.92 -4.76 -11.73
C TRP A 275 5.67 -6.05 -12.07
N ALA A 276 5.44 -7.16 -11.34
CA ALA A 276 6.02 -8.47 -11.68
C ALA A 276 5.63 -8.91 -13.10
N TYR A 277 4.35 -8.72 -13.48
CA TYR A 277 3.86 -9.00 -14.83
C TYR A 277 4.54 -8.11 -15.89
N TYR A 278 4.73 -6.83 -15.61
CA TYR A 278 5.49 -5.92 -16.50
C TYR A 278 6.94 -6.39 -16.67
N VAL A 279 7.64 -6.72 -15.58
CA VAL A 279 9.02 -7.24 -15.64
C VAL A 279 9.07 -8.50 -16.48
N LEU A 280 8.20 -9.47 -16.21
CA LEU A 280 8.17 -10.73 -16.92
C LEU A 280 7.89 -10.52 -18.41
N ARG A 281 6.87 -9.71 -18.75
CA ARG A 281 6.56 -9.36 -20.13
C ARG A 281 7.74 -8.70 -20.85
N ARG A 282 8.45 -7.78 -20.19
CA ARG A 282 9.64 -7.13 -20.74
C ARG A 282 10.77 -8.12 -21.00
N ARG A 283 11.10 -8.97 -20.02
CA ARG A 283 12.14 -10.02 -20.16
C ARG A 283 11.83 -11.01 -21.28
N LEU A 284 10.58 -11.46 -21.39
CA LEU A 284 10.15 -12.31 -22.50
C LEU A 284 10.34 -11.61 -23.85
N GLY A 285 9.96 -10.33 -23.94
CA GLY A 285 10.13 -9.55 -25.16
C GLY A 285 11.60 -9.35 -25.57
N GLU A 286 12.48 -9.25 -24.58
CA GLU A 286 13.94 -9.23 -24.75
C GLU A 286 14.55 -10.62 -25.03
N ALA A 287 13.72 -11.67 -25.14
CA ALA A 287 14.13 -13.08 -25.24
C ALA A 287 15.14 -13.48 -24.15
N ALA A 288 14.96 -12.93 -22.95
CA ALA A 288 15.88 -13.11 -21.85
C ALA A 288 15.33 -14.09 -20.81
N ASP A 289 16.18 -15.02 -20.39
CA ASP A 289 15.82 -16.03 -19.41
C ASP A 289 15.43 -15.38 -18.06
N VAL A 290 14.34 -15.87 -17.47
CA VAL A 290 13.78 -15.34 -16.21
C VAL A 290 13.08 -16.44 -15.43
N LEU A 291 13.26 -16.41 -14.11
CA LEU A 291 12.61 -17.31 -13.17
C LEU A 291 11.42 -16.61 -12.51
N TRP A 292 10.32 -17.33 -12.34
CA TRP A 292 9.15 -16.84 -11.61
C TRP A 292 8.67 -17.86 -10.59
N TYR A 293 8.64 -17.45 -9.32
CA TYR A 293 8.14 -18.29 -8.23
C TYR A 293 6.63 -18.12 -8.07
N GLN A 294 5.88 -19.20 -8.24
CA GLN A 294 4.42 -19.20 -8.18
C GLN A 294 3.89 -20.54 -7.64
N VAL A 295 2.96 -20.48 -6.66
CA VAL A 295 2.30 -21.67 -6.06
C VAL A 295 3.32 -22.70 -5.56
N SER A 296 4.33 -22.22 -4.84
CA SER A 296 5.42 -23.05 -4.29
C SER A 296 6.28 -23.79 -5.33
N ARG A 297 6.20 -23.38 -6.58
CA ARG A 297 7.00 -23.90 -7.70
C ARG A 297 7.76 -22.77 -8.35
N LEU A 298 8.85 -23.13 -9.03
CA LEU A 298 9.66 -22.18 -9.77
C LEU A 298 9.59 -22.53 -11.26
N TYR A 299 9.26 -21.54 -12.07
CA TYR A 299 9.15 -21.70 -13.52
C TYR A 299 10.27 -20.91 -14.20
N LEU A 300 11.02 -21.56 -15.07
CA LEU A 300 12.02 -20.93 -15.94
C LEU A 300 11.38 -20.65 -17.30
N PHE A 301 11.35 -19.38 -17.68
CA PHE A 301 11.03 -18.95 -19.03
C PHE A 301 12.33 -18.81 -19.80
N CYS A 302 12.48 -19.54 -20.90
CA CYS A 302 13.69 -19.56 -21.71
C CYS A 302 13.35 -19.82 -23.19
N SER A 303 14.36 -19.90 -24.05
CA SER A 303 14.16 -20.16 -25.49
C SER A 303 13.46 -21.49 -25.82
N GLU A 304 13.47 -22.46 -24.90
CA GLU A 304 12.83 -23.77 -25.03
C GLU A 304 11.36 -23.79 -24.59
N GLY A 305 10.85 -22.68 -24.04
CA GLY A 305 9.50 -22.60 -23.48
C GLY A 305 9.49 -22.28 -21.99
N VAL A 306 8.49 -22.82 -21.30
CA VAL A 306 8.35 -22.72 -19.84
C VAL A 306 8.66 -24.08 -19.22
N LEU A 307 9.66 -24.11 -18.34
CA LEU A 307 10.17 -25.31 -17.69
C LEU A 307 9.89 -25.22 -16.18
N GLU A 308 9.38 -26.29 -15.58
CA GLU A 308 9.30 -26.36 -14.12
C GLU A 308 10.68 -26.75 -13.58
N VAL A 309 11.23 -25.92 -12.69
CA VAL A 309 12.55 -26.15 -12.11
C VAL A 309 12.43 -27.16 -10.97
N PRO A 310 13.14 -28.31 -11.02
CA PRO A 310 13.14 -29.28 -9.94
C PRO A 310 13.57 -28.66 -8.61
N ALA A 311 12.97 -29.13 -7.51
CA ALA A 311 13.26 -28.61 -6.17
C ALA A 311 14.72 -28.82 -5.74
N ASP A 312 15.39 -29.82 -6.30
CA ASP A 312 16.79 -30.19 -6.09
C ASP A 312 17.75 -29.65 -7.16
N PHE A 313 17.28 -28.78 -8.06
CA PHE A 313 18.11 -28.22 -9.12
C PHE A 313 19.31 -27.44 -8.55
N ASN A 314 20.49 -27.68 -9.11
CA ASN A 314 21.70 -26.94 -8.76
C ASN A 314 21.86 -25.70 -9.66
N TYR A 315 21.51 -24.54 -9.12
CA TYR A 315 21.55 -23.24 -9.80
C TYR A 315 22.96 -22.77 -10.14
N ALA A 316 24.01 -23.34 -9.54
CA ALA A 316 25.38 -23.06 -9.95
C ALA A 316 25.70 -23.53 -11.38
N LYS A 317 24.82 -24.38 -11.96
CA LYS A 317 24.93 -24.80 -13.36
C LYS A 317 24.41 -23.77 -14.36
N LEU A 318 23.63 -22.79 -13.90
CA LEU A 318 23.22 -21.66 -14.73
C LEU A 318 24.47 -20.81 -14.94
N SER A 319 25.00 -20.85 -16.16
CA SER A 319 26.19 -20.07 -16.50
C SER A 319 25.85 -18.58 -16.37
N SER A 320 26.76 -17.83 -15.74
CA SER A 320 26.68 -16.37 -15.58
C SER A 320 26.13 -15.68 -16.84
N PRO A 321 25.23 -14.69 -16.71
CA PRO A 321 24.95 -13.92 -15.50
C PRO A 321 23.79 -14.46 -14.64
N TYR A 322 23.66 -13.95 -13.39
CA TYR A 322 22.59 -14.34 -12.46
C TYR A 322 21.20 -14.23 -13.09
N LEU A 323 20.33 -15.23 -12.95
CA LEU A 323 18.97 -15.14 -13.50
C LEU A 323 18.02 -14.33 -12.61
N TRP A 324 17.35 -13.35 -13.18
CA TRP A 324 16.29 -12.60 -12.49
C TRP A 324 15.23 -13.56 -11.99
N THR A 325 14.94 -13.51 -10.70
CA THR A 325 14.00 -14.41 -10.04
C THR A 325 12.90 -13.63 -9.36
N LEU A 326 11.73 -13.56 -9.99
CA LEU A 326 10.57 -12.82 -9.51
C LEU A 326 9.86 -13.60 -8.40
N ILE A 327 9.70 -12.98 -7.24
CA ILE A 327 9.05 -13.59 -6.07
C ILE A 327 8.03 -12.59 -5.54
N ASP A 328 6.75 -12.92 -5.61
CA ASP A 328 5.68 -12.06 -5.05
C ASP A 328 5.29 -12.52 -3.65
N SER A 329 5.22 -11.58 -2.70
CA SER A 329 4.70 -11.79 -1.34
C SER A 329 3.29 -12.39 -1.29
N ALA A 330 2.48 -12.26 -2.34
CA ALA A 330 1.18 -12.91 -2.45
C ALA A 330 1.28 -14.44 -2.46
N VAL A 331 2.37 -15.00 -2.99
CA VAL A 331 2.65 -16.45 -3.01
C VAL A 331 3.75 -16.86 -2.02
N ALA A 332 4.57 -15.91 -1.58
CA ALA A 332 5.65 -16.11 -0.62
C ALA A 332 5.62 -15.04 0.49
N PRO A 333 4.59 -15.03 1.37
CA PRO A 333 4.37 -13.95 2.33
C PRO A 333 5.45 -13.81 3.41
N ASN A 334 6.28 -14.85 3.55
CA ASN A 334 7.33 -14.95 4.57
C ASN A 334 8.73 -14.64 4.02
N GLY A 335 8.82 -13.99 2.85
CA GLY A 335 10.08 -13.64 2.22
C GLY A 335 10.48 -14.60 1.12
N ILE A 336 11.77 -14.56 0.76
CA ILE A 336 12.37 -15.51 -0.19
C ILE A 336 12.18 -16.95 0.35
N PRO A 337 11.54 -17.85 -0.41
CA PRO A 337 11.24 -19.22 0.04
C PRO A 337 12.47 -19.97 0.53
N ILE A 338 12.30 -20.81 1.56
CA ILE A 338 13.47 -21.35 2.27
C ILE A 338 14.30 -22.30 1.42
N ASN A 339 13.64 -23.07 0.55
CA ASN A 339 14.27 -23.93 -0.44
C ASN A 339 15.12 -23.14 -1.44
N MET A 340 14.90 -21.83 -1.58
CA MET A 340 15.73 -20.96 -2.40
C MET A 340 17.01 -20.48 -1.74
N ASN A 341 17.23 -20.80 -0.45
CA ASN A 341 18.44 -20.42 0.27
C ASN A 341 19.65 -21.29 -0.05
N ALA A 342 19.46 -22.45 -0.67
CA ALA A 342 20.56 -23.29 -1.15
C ALA A 342 21.15 -22.77 -2.49
N PHE A 343 20.54 -21.73 -3.06
CA PHE A 343 20.87 -21.27 -4.40
C PHE A 343 22.13 -20.39 -4.35
N GLY A 344 23.22 -20.93 -4.91
CA GLY A 344 24.52 -20.28 -5.03
C GLY A 344 24.53 -19.14 -6.07
N ALA A 345 25.67 -18.95 -6.74
CA ALA A 345 25.97 -17.81 -7.62
C ALA A 345 25.14 -17.67 -8.93
N GLY A 346 23.94 -18.27 -9.02
CA GLY A 346 23.18 -18.38 -10.27
C GLY A 346 21.85 -17.61 -10.33
N ILE A 347 21.35 -17.07 -9.22
CA ILE A 347 20.08 -16.33 -9.21
C ILE A 347 20.17 -14.93 -8.60
N TYR A 348 19.29 -14.06 -9.06
CA TYR A 348 19.11 -12.70 -8.59
C TYR A 348 17.67 -12.50 -8.09
N PRO A 349 17.39 -12.73 -6.79
CA PRO A 349 16.04 -12.61 -6.25
C PRO A 349 15.54 -11.16 -6.30
N ILE A 350 14.35 -10.99 -6.86
CA ILE A 350 13.58 -9.74 -6.82
C ILE A 350 12.31 -10.04 -6.04
N TYR A 351 12.34 -9.71 -4.75
CA TYR A 351 11.22 -9.92 -3.83
C TYR A 351 10.30 -8.72 -3.81
N ILE A 352 9.07 -8.93 -4.27
CA ILE A 352 8.04 -7.92 -4.47
C ILE A 352 7.06 -8.01 -3.31
N THR A 353 7.03 -6.99 -2.45
CA THR A 353 6.33 -7.08 -1.16
C THR A 353 5.73 -5.76 -0.69
N TYR A 354 4.86 -5.82 0.30
CA TYR A 354 4.31 -4.64 0.98
C TYR A 354 5.33 -4.04 1.95
N PRO A 355 5.21 -2.79 2.43
CA PRO A 355 6.23 -2.17 3.28
C PRO A 355 6.12 -2.68 4.71
N LYS A 356 6.47 -3.96 4.91
CA LYS A 356 6.59 -4.62 6.21
C LYS A 356 7.91 -5.37 6.32
N GLN A 357 8.88 -4.73 6.96
CA GLN A 357 10.24 -5.26 7.15
C GLN A 357 10.30 -6.72 7.59
N SER A 358 9.43 -7.13 8.52
CA SER A 358 9.40 -8.52 9.01
C SER A 358 9.11 -9.56 7.92
N SER A 359 8.59 -9.17 6.76
CA SER A 359 8.43 -10.06 5.61
C SER A 359 9.72 -10.31 4.81
N TRP A 360 10.80 -9.54 5.06
CA TRP A 360 12.13 -9.78 4.47
C TRP A 360 13.28 -9.65 5.48
N SER A 361 13.03 -9.51 6.78
CA SER A 361 14.09 -9.43 7.80
C SER A 361 14.96 -10.69 7.88
N SER A 362 14.45 -11.83 7.39
CA SER A 362 15.22 -13.05 7.21
C SER A 362 16.32 -12.91 6.15
N MET A 363 16.20 -11.95 5.22
CA MET A 363 17.16 -11.70 4.15
C MET A 363 18.46 -11.07 4.65
N ASP A 364 18.43 -10.23 5.69
CA ASP A 364 19.62 -9.54 6.25
C ASP A 364 20.75 -10.51 6.64
N LYS A 365 20.38 -11.74 7.00
CA LYS A 365 21.33 -12.78 7.43
C LYS A 365 22.07 -13.44 6.26
N ARG A 366 21.54 -13.37 5.04
CA ARG A 366 21.94 -14.26 3.93
C ARG A 366 22.22 -13.55 2.62
N TRP A 367 21.52 -12.45 2.37
CA TRP A 367 21.59 -11.70 1.13
C TRP A 367 22.17 -10.32 1.40
N SER A 368 22.93 -9.78 0.45
CA SER A 368 23.05 -8.33 0.36
C SER A 368 21.87 -7.85 -0.46
N PHE A 369 21.04 -6.93 0.04
CA PHE A 369 19.90 -6.49 -0.74
C PHE A 369 19.76 -4.98 -0.81
N HIS A 370 19.23 -4.55 -1.95
CA HIS A 370 18.82 -3.18 -2.20
C HIS A 370 17.32 -3.07 -1.99
N ARG A 371 16.88 -1.98 -1.36
CA ARG A 371 15.46 -1.68 -1.19
C ARG A 371 15.07 -0.66 -2.24
N VAL A 372 13.99 -0.93 -2.96
CA VAL A 372 13.42 0.00 -3.94
C VAL A 372 12.00 0.28 -3.51
N LEU A 373 11.73 1.53 -3.15
CA LEU A 373 10.39 1.97 -2.75
C LEU A 373 9.65 2.48 -3.98
N MET A 374 8.47 1.92 -4.27
CA MET A 374 7.59 2.31 -5.36
C MET A 374 6.53 3.30 -4.86
N ASN A 375 6.36 4.39 -5.59
CA ASN A 375 5.40 5.43 -5.24
C ASN A 375 3.94 4.99 -5.46
N PRO A 376 2.99 5.54 -4.65
CA PRO A 376 1.55 5.31 -4.79
C PRO A 376 1.01 5.72 -6.16
N TRP A 377 -0.24 5.36 -6.46
CA TRP A 377 -0.83 5.75 -7.75
C TRP A 377 -1.17 7.23 -7.76
N THR A 378 -1.01 7.87 -8.91
CA THR A 378 -1.43 9.26 -9.10
C THR A 378 -2.92 9.35 -9.39
N LYS A 379 -3.52 10.54 -9.22
CA LYS A 379 -4.92 10.78 -9.62
C LYS A 379 -5.14 10.49 -11.11
N ALA A 380 -4.18 10.86 -11.97
CA ALA A 380 -4.28 10.64 -13.41
C ALA A 380 -4.25 9.14 -13.75
N GLU A 381 -3.41 8.36 -13.09
CA GLU A 381 -3.37 6.90 -13.23
C GLU A 381 -4.72 6.26 -12.82
N ILE A 382 -5.32 6.72 -11.73
CA ILE A 382 -6.64 6.23 -11.29
C ILE A 382 -7.73 6.62 -12.27
N ALA A 383 -7.79 7.88 -12.70
CA ALA A 383 -8.78 8.33 -13.67
C ALA A 383 -8.67 7.58 -14.99
N TYR A 384 -7.45 7.39 -15.49
CA TYR A 384 -7.19 6.62 -16.69
C TYR A 384 -7.66 5.17 -16.54
N ALA A 385 -7.28 4.51 -15.44
CA ALA A 385 -7.66 3.13 -15.20
C ALA A 385 -9.17 2.95 -15.07
N THR A 386 -9.88 3.90 -14.45
CA THR A 386 -11.34 3.89 -14.38
C THR A 386 -11.95 3.90 -15.79
N ASN A 387 -11.53 4.84 -16.62
CA ASN A 387 -12.08 4.99 -17.97
C ASN A 387 -11.83 3.76 -18.88
N VAL A 388 -10.67 3.14 -18.74
CA VAL A 388 -10.23 2.06 -19.63
C VAL A 388 -10.65 0.67 -19.12
N PHE A 389 -10.33 0.35 -17.86
CA PHE A 389 -10.48 -1.01 -17.33
C PHE A 389 -11.75 -1.20 -16.52
N TYR A 390 -12.33 -0.11 -16.01
CA TYR A 390 -13.49 -0.15 -15.11
C TYR A 390 -14.61 0.79 -15.58
N PRO A 391 -15.12 0.66 -16.83
CA PRO A 391 -16.09 1.60 -17.39
C PRO A 391 -17.44 1.64 -16.65
N LYS A 392 -17.66 0.74 -15.69
CA LYS A 392 -18.84 0.72 -14.81
C LYS A 392 -18.70 1.61 -13.57
N ILE A 393 -17.47 2.01 -13.24
CA ILE A 393 -17.18 2.85 -12.09
C ILE A 393 -17.12 4.28 -12.62
N ASP A 394 -17.85 5.17 -11.96
CA ASP A 394 -17.79 6.58 -12.31
C ASP A 394 -16.43 7.16 -11.91
N THR A 395 -15.78 7.87 -12.84
CA THR A 395 -14.44 8.44 -12.60
C THR A 395 -14.45 9.46 -11.47
N SER A 396 -15.53 10.21 -11.28
CA SER A 396 -15.64 11.14 -10.17
C SER A 396 -15.78 10.41 -8.83
N GLU A 397 -16.50 9.28 -8.79
CA GLU A 397 -16.57 8.41 -7.62
C GLU A 397 -15.19 7.82 -7.27
N ALA A 398 -14.44 7.32 -8.26
CA ALA A 398 -13.10 6.78 -8.03
C ALA A 398 -12.13 7.86 -7.51
N LEU A 399 -12.20 9.08 -8.03
CA LEU A 399 -11.39 10.21 -7.55
C LEU A 399 -11.84 10.71 -6.17
N GLN A 400 -13.13 10.65 -5.84
CA GLN A 400 -13.61 10.91 -4.49
C GLN A 400 -13.05 9.88 -3.49
N ARG A 401 -13.02 8.59 -3.88
CA ARG A 401 -12.38 7.53 -3.08
C ARG A 401 -10.88 7.76 -2.94
N TYR A 402 -10.20 8.22 -3.99
CA TYR A 402 -8.80 8.63 -3.91
C TYR A 402 -8.59 9.70 -2.84
N ASP A 403 -9.40 10.75 -2.85
CA ASP A 403 -9.25 11.89 -1.94
C ASP A 403 -9.62 11.57 -0.49
N SER A 404 -10.53 10.62 -0.28
CA SER A 404 -11.05 10.27 1.04
C SER A 404 -10.42 9.03 1.67
N LEU A 405 -10.02 8.04 0.87
CA LEU A 405 -9.46 6.76 1.32
C LEU A 405 -7.97 6.64 0.98
N GLY A 406 -7.50 7.40 0.00
CA GLY A 406 -6.11 7.49 -0.41
C GLY A 406 -5.79 6.85 -1.76
N PRO A 407 -4.53 6.99 -2.22
CA PRO A 407 -4.05 6.70 -3.58
C PRO A 407 -3.85 5.21 -3.87
N THR A 408 -4.76 4.37 -3.37
CA THR A 408 -4.70 2.92 -3.52
C THR A 408 -5.71 2.47 -4.58
N PRO A 409 -5.27 1.90 -5.72
CA PRO A 409 -6.18 1.46 -6.79
C PRO A 409 -7.25 0.51 -6.32
N ARG A 410 -6.91 -0.37 -5.38
CA ARG A 410 -7.86 -1.31 -4.78
C ARG A 410 -9.01 -0.60 -4.05
N LEU A 411 -8.72 0.48 -3.32
CA LEU A 411 -9.75 1.28 -2.65
C LEU A 411 -10.59 2.06 -3.66
N CYS A 412 -9.96 2.55 -4.73
CA CYS A 412 -10.61 3.38 -5.74
C CYS A 412 -11.47 2.57 -6.73
N LEU A 413 -10.99 1.41 -7.17
CA LEU A 413 -11.48 0.67 -8.34
C LEU A 413 -12.04 -0.72 -8.00
N ASP A 414 -11.50 -1.42 -6.99
CA ASP A 414 -11.88 -2.82 -6.77
C ASP A 414 -12.89 -3.00 -5.65
N TYR A 415 -12.76 -2.22 -4.57
CA TYR A 415 -13.56 -2.44 -3.39
C TYR A 415 -15.03 -2.07 -3.61
N GLY A 416 -15.89 -3.04 -3.30
CA GLY A 416 -17.32 -2.80 -3.16
C GLY A 416 -17.63 -2.03 -1.88
N GLN A 417 -18.85 -1.50 -1.78
CA GLN A 417 -19.29 -0.69 -0.64
C GLN A 417 -19.06 -1.36 0.73
N HIS A 418 -19.27 -2.68 0.83
CA HIS A 418 -19.02 -3.41 2.07
C HIS A 418 -17.53 -3.44 2.48
N GLN A 419 -16.62 -3.65 1.53
CA GLN A 419 -15.18 -3.65 1.79
C GLN A 419 -14.68 -2.25 2.15
N ILE A 420 -15.24 -1.22 1.51
CA ILE A 420 -15.01 0.18 1.88
C ILE A 420 -15.47 0.44 3.30
N ALA A 421 -16.68 0.00 3.67
CA ALA A 421 -17.20 0.16 5.02
C ALA A 421 -16.33 -0.56 6.08
N LEU A 422 -15.84 -1.77 5.78
CA LEU A 422 -14.89 -2.47 6.66
C LEU A 422 -13.58 -1.71 6.82
N HIS A 423 -13.00 -1.22 5.71
CA HIS A 423 -11.78 -0.42 5.72
C HIS A 423 -11.96 0.88 6.53
N LEU A 424 -13.10 1.57 6.34
CA LEU A 424 -13.46 2.76 7.11
C LEU A 424 -13.59 2.43 8.60
N GLY A 425 -14.23 1.31 8.95
CA GLY A 425 -14.32 0.86 10.34
C GLY A 425 -12.98 0.49 10.96
N ASP A 426 -12.07 -0.14 10.21
CA ASP A 426 -10.70 -0.41 10.65
C ASP A 426 -9.90 0.89 10.86
N ARG A 427 -10.06 1.84 9.94
CA ARG A 427 -9.44 3.15 10.02
C ARG A 427 -9.96 3.96 11.20
N GLU A 428 -11.28 3.97 11.41
CA GLU A 428 -11.91 4.59 12.57
C GLU A 428 -11.47 3.91 13.86
N ARG A 429 -11.35 2.57 13.91
CA ARG A 429 -10.76 1.90 15.06
C ARG A 429 -9.31 2.32 15.30
N ALA A 430 -8.49 2.45 14.26
CA ALA A 430 -7.10 2.91 14.39
C ALA A 430 -7.03 4.36 14.90
N MET A 431 -7.89 5.25 14.39
CA MET A 431 -7.97 6.64 14.84
C MET A 431 -8.61 6.77 16.23
N ASN A 432 -9.65 5.99 16.53
CA ASN A 432 -10.32 6.00 17.83
C ASN A 432 -9.46 5.34 18.91
N PHE A 433 -8.64 4.36 18.55
CA PHE A 433 -7.57 3.89 19.40
C PHE A 433 -6.58 5.00 19.71
N ALA A 434 -6.38 5.97 18.81
CA ALA A 434 -5.67 7.21 19.15
C ALA A 434 -6.50 8.11 20.09
N TYR A 435 -7.82 8.25 19.87
CA TYR A 435 -8.68 9.19 20.62
C TYR A 435 -9.08 8.74 22.04
N ALA A 436 -9.43 7.47 22.23
CA ALA A 436 -10.08 6.93 23.44
C ALA A 436 -9.07 6.55 24.52
N CYS A 437 -7.89 6.18 24.07
CA CYS A 437 -6.71 5.96 24.87
C CYS A 437 -6.17 7.34 25.30
N GLY A 438 -5.80 7.50 26.57
CA GLY A 438 -5.45 8.80 27.16
C GLY A 438 -4.26 9.51 26.47
N ARG A 439 -3.87 10.70 26.96
CA ARG A 439 -2.80 11.53 26.36
C ARG A 439 -1.51 10.74 26.05
N ASP A 440 -1.09 9.85 26.93
CA ASP A 440 0.14 9.05 26.77
C ASP A 440 0.06 8.08 25.57
N GLU A 441 -1.14 7.67 25.17
CA GLU A 441 -1.33 6.65 24.14
C GLU A 441 -1.37 7.25 22.71
N VAL A 442 -1.75 8.52 22.54
CA VAL A 442 -1.58 9.24 21.25
C VAL A 442 -0.09 9.35 20.92
N LYS A 443 0.71 9.77 21.90
CA LYS A 443 2.17 9.78 21.79
C LYS A 443 2.69 8.39 21.43
N ASN A 444 2.21 7.34 22.10
CA ASN A 444 2.58 5.96 21.78
C ASN A 444 2.17 5.53 20.37
N LEU A 445 1.03 5.97 19.84
CA LEU A 445 0.65 5.70 18.46
C LEU A 445 1.63 6.35 17.47
N PHE A 446 1.96 7.62 17.67
CA PHE A 446 2.91 8.32 16.79
C PHE A 446 4.33 7.78 16.94
N ILE A 447 4.78 7.44 18.16
CA ILE A 447 6.04 6.73 18.40
C ILE A 447 6.02 5.36 17.72
N LYS A 448 4.89 4.66 17.78
CA LYS A 448 4.74 3.38 17.08
C LYS A 448 4.84 3.59 15.57
N LEU A 449 4.12 4.57 15.01
CA LEU A 449 4.22 4.96 13.59
C LEU A 449 5.65 5.30 13.20
N LEU A 450 6.39 6.01 14.06
CA LEU A 450 7.81 6.35 13.87
C LEU A 450 8.74 5.14 13.92
N SER A 451 8.56 4.28 14.93
CA SER A 451 9.38 3.08 15.09
C SER A 451 9.11 2.10 13.95
N GLU A 452 7.88 2.02 13.47
CA GLU A 452 7.48 1.25 12.30
C GLU A 452 8.01 1.89 11.01
N SER A 453 7.95 3.22 10.88
CA SER A 453 8.40 3.92 9.68
C SER A 453 9.90 3.79 9.49
N ARG A 454 10.73 3.96 10.54
CA ARG A 454 12.21 3.79 10.53
C ARG A 454 12.68 2.57 9.74
N TRP A 455 11.88 1.52 9.77
CA TRP A 455 12.22 0.23 9.20
C TRP A 455 11.38 -0.16 7.97
N LEU A 456 10.49 0.71 7.48
CA LEU A 456 9.44 0.33 6.53
C LEU A 456 8.65 -0.89 7.06
N SER A 457 8.32 -0.87 8.35
CA SER A 457 7.56 -1.90 9.05
C SER A 457 6.15 -1.41 9.37
N MET A 458 5.43 -0.91 8.37
CA MET A 458 4.07 -0.43 8.57
C MET A 458 3.17 -1.58 9.05
N GLY A 459 2.64 -1.45 10.25
CA GLY A 459 1.63 -2.34 10.79
C GLY A 459 0.27 -2.16 10.10
N CYS A 460 -0.68 -3.06 10.35
CA CYS A 460 -2.02 -2.99 9.76
C CYS A 460 -2.75 -1.67 10.06
N ALA A 461 -2.52 -1.07 11.24
CA ALA A 461 -3.13 0.21 11.61
C ALA A 461 -2.50 1.37 10.83
N SER A 462 -1.17 1.36 10.71
CA SER A 462 -0.39 2.38 9.99
C SER A 462 -0.72 2.37 8.49
N GLU A 463 -1.01 1.20 7.92
CA GLU A 463 -1.48 1.02 6.53
C GLU A 463 -2.83 1.70 6.23
N THR A 464 -3.68 1.95 7.23
CA THR A 464 -5.01 2.58 7.01
C THR A 464 -5.01 4.09 7.23
N ILE A 465 -3.94 4.65 7.81
CA ILE A 465 -3.84 6.07 8.16
C ILE A 465 -2.69 6.80 7.49
N CYS A 466 -1.61 6.10 7.13
CA CYS A 466 -0.40 6.70 6.58
C CYS A 466 -0.02 6.09 5.23
N LEU A 467 0.61 6.94 4.42
CA LEU A 467 1.22 6.66 3.13
C LEU A 467 2.74 6.72 3.30
N VAL A 468 3.44 5.77 2.68
CA VAL A 468 4.91 5.81 2.59
C VAL A 468 5.26 5.98 1.13
N GLN A 469 6.05 7.02 0.84
CA GLN A 469 6.46 7.39 -0.51
C GLN A 469 7.90 7.92 -0.49
N ARG A 470 8.57 7.92 -1.63
CA ARG A 470 9.91 8.52 -1.72
C ARG A 470 9.85 10.02 -1.45
N VAL A 471 10.93 10.56 -0.91
CA VAL A 471 11.12 12.01 -0.90
C VAL A 471 11.16 12.47 -2.36
N GLN A 472 10.37 13.49 -2.67
CA GLN A 472 10.27 14.03 -4.01
C GLN A 472 11.65 14.46 -4.54
N GLY A 473 11.97 14.13 -5.80
CA GLY A 473 13.24 14.50 -6.40
C GLY A 473 14.42 13.61 -6.00
N CYS A 474 14.21 12.66 -5.07
CA CYS A 474 15.26 11.74 -4.66
C CYS A 474 15.32 10.52 -5.60
N PRO A 475 16.53 10.05 -5.95
CA PRO A 475 16.69 8.86 -6.79
C PRO A 475 16.15 7.61 -6.08
N LEU A 476 15.80 6.57 -6.84
CA LEU A 476 15.32 5.29 -6.30
C LEU A 476 16.31 4.59 -5.34
N SER A 477 17.60 4.93 -5.43
CA SER A 477 18.65 4.44 -4.51
C SER A 477 18.62 5.13 -3.15
N ASP A 478 17.92 6.26 -3.03
CA ASP A 478 17.87 7.02 -1.79
C ASP A 478 17.06 6.25 -0.75
N PRO A 479 17.64 5.93 0.42
CA PRO A 479 16.92 5.23 1.48
C PRO A 479 15.87 6.12 2.17
N ARG A 480 15.86 7.43 1.92
CA ARG A 480 14.91 8.37 2.51
C ARG A 480 13.53 8.23 1.90
N PHE A 481 12.52 8.31 2.75
CA PHE A 481 11.11 8.28 2.39
C PHE A 481 10.36 9.24 3.31
N THR A 482 9.24 9.74 2.84
CA THR A 482 8.30 10.55 3.64
C THR A 482 7.15 9.69 4.12
N VAL A 483 6.60 10.03 5.28
CA VAL A 483 5.38 9.43 5.79
C VAL A 483 4.33 10.51 5.82
N THR A 484 3.30 10.38 5.01
CA THR A 484 2.20 11.36 4.99
C THR A 484 0.92 10.68 5.46
N PRO A 485 -0.10 11.43 5.89
CA PRO A 485 -1.44 10.87 5.98
C PRO A 485 -1.88 10.28 4.63
N ILE A 486 -2.66 9.20 4.66
CA ILE A 486 -3.11 8.51 3.44
C ILE A 486 -4.10 9.34 2.61
N SER A 487 -4.77 10.30 3.24
CA SER A 487 -5.73 11.21 2.63
C SER A 487 -5.83 12.51 3.44
N ASN A 488 -6.39 13.56 2.83
CA ASN A 488 -6.67 14.81 3.53
C ASN A 488 -7.68 14.63 4.67
N ASP A 489 -8.68 13.75 4.52
CA ASP A 489 -9.63 13.42 5.60
C ASP A 489 -8.89 12.86 6.84
N VAL A 490 -7.92 11.96 6.62
CA VAL A 490 -7.10 11.41 7.70
C VAL A 490 -6.16 12.46 8.28
N ALA A 491 -5.50 13.27 7.43
CA ALA A 491 -4.65 14.37 7.90
C ALA A 491 -5.40 15.30 8.86
N ASN A 492 -6.62 15.66 8.51
CA ASN A 492 -7.48 16.54 9.30
C ASN A 492 -7.86 15.92 10.64
N LYS A 493 -8.20 14.63 10.66
CA LYS A 493 -8.51 13.91 11.91
C LYS A 493 -7.27 13.79 12.80
N LEU A 494 -6.11 13.52 12.21
CA LEU A 494 -4.83 13.47 12.94
C LEU A 494 -4.47 14.84 13.52
N ALA A 495 -4.66 15.94 12.79
CA ALA A 495 -4.46 17.28 13.30
C ALA A 495 -5.32 17.54 14.55
N LEU A 496 -6.62 17.21 14.49
CA LEU A 496 -7.53 17.32 15.64
C LEU A 496 -7.12 16.44 16.83
N CYS A 497 -6.49 15.28 16.60
CA CYS A 497 -5.90 14.48 17.67
C CYS A 497 -4.70 15.20 18.30
N LEU A 498 -3.79 15.70 17.46
CA LEU A 498 -2.54 16.33 17.88
C LEU A 498 -2.78 17.59 18.70
N GLU A 499 -3.83 18.35 18.42
CA GLU A 499 -4.20 19.52 19.24
C GLU A 499 -4.47 19.20 20.73
N ARG A 500 -4.79 17.94 21.05
CA ARG A 500 -5.05 17.49 22.43
C ARG A 500 -3.78 17.05 23.17
N VAL A 501 -2.70 16.81 22.43
CA VAL A 501 -1.40 16.42 22.95
C VAL A 501 -0.76 17.61 23.68
N LYS A 502 0.00 17.36 24.74
CA LYS A 502 0.67 18.45 25.47
C LYS A 502 1.76 19.08 24.61
N GLU A 503 2.11 20.32 24.95
CA GLU A 503 3.13 21.07 24.20
C GLU A 503 4.48 20.35 24.21
N GLU A 504 4.90 19.83 25.37
CA GLU A 504 6.18 19.14 25.53
C GLU A 504 6.24 17.83 24.74
N GLU A 505 5.11 17.12 24.67
CA GLU A 505 4.96 15.89 23.90
C GLU A 505 4.99 16.17 22.39
N LEU A 506 4.35 17.26 21.93
CA LEU A 506 4.42 17.71 20.53
C LEU A 506 5.85 18.10 20.13
N LEU A 507 6.60 18.78 21.01
CA LEU A 507 8.02 19.11 20.78
C LEU A 507 8.89 17.85 20.69
N GLU A 508 8.67 16.87 21.55
CA GLU A 508 9.37 15.58 21.47
C GLU A 508 9.03 14.85 20.17
N MET A 509 7.75 14.84 19.76
CA MET A 509 7.31 14.29 18.48
C MET A 509 7.96 15.02 17.31
N TRP A 510 7.99 16.35 17.32
CA TRP A 510 8.68 17.15 16.31
C TRP A 510 10.15 16.75 16.20
N LYS A 511 10.90 16.73 17.31
CA LYS A 511 12.32 16.33 17.35
C LYS A 511 12.55 14.92 16.80
N MET A 512 11.61 14.00 17.03
CA MET A 512 11.69 12.66 16.45
C MET A 512 11.42 12.63 14.94
N PHE A 513 10.45 13.40 14.45
CA PHE A 513 10.05 13.42 13.04
C PHE A 513 10.99 14.27 12.16
N SER A 514 11.48 15.41 12.66
CA SER A 514 12.43 16.26 11.95
C SER A 514 13.75 15.55 11.64
N TYR A 515 14.16 14.60 12.49
CA TYR A 515 15.31 13.72 12.22
C TYR A 515 15.18 12.94 10.89
N PHE A 516 13.96 12.60 10.47
CA PHE A 516 13.72 11.89 9.21
C PHE A 516 13.73 12.78 7.98
N ARG A 517 13.85 14.11 8.15
CA ARG A 517 13.63 15.10 7.09
C ARG A 517 12.31 14.85 6.35
N ASP A 518 11.29 14.42 7.10
CA ASP A 518 9.93 14.24 6.61
C ASP A 518 9.25 15.61 6.54
N GLU A 519 9.84 16.54 5.79
CA GLU A 519 9.49 17.97 5.85
C GLU A 519 8.00 18.17 5.58
N ARG A 520 7.46 17.57 4.51
CA ARG A 520 6.06 17.75 4.06
C ARG A 520 5.04 16.75 4.62
N GLY A 521 5.48 15.83 5.48
CA GLY A 521 4.68 14.70 5.94
C GLY A 521 3.99 14.92 7.28
N MET A 522 4.27 14.03 8.23
CA MET A 522 3.71 14.11 9.57
C MET A 522 4.32 15.24 10.39
N THR A 523 5.55 15.65 10.07
CA THR A 523 6.28 16.76 10.70
C THR A 523 5.50 18.07 10.62
N ASP A 524 4.99 18.41 9.43
CA ASP A 524 4.14 19.58 9.20
C ASP A 524 2.87 19.57 10.07
N LEU A 525 2.19 18.43 10.20
CA LEU A 525 0.98 18.32 11.02
C LEU A 525 1.27 18.51 12.51
N ILE A 526 2.39 17.97 12.99
CA ILE A 526 2.82 18.10 14.39
C ILE A 526 3.16 19.56 14.69
N PHE A 527 3.87 20.22 13.77
CA PHE A 527 4.21 21.63 13.90
C PHE A 527 2.99 22.55 13.85
N GLU A 528 2.07 22.31 12.91
CA GLU A 528 0.82 23.03 12.83
C GLU A 528 0.05 22.94 14.16
N ALA A 529 -0.11 21.72 14.70
CA ALA A 529 -0.78 21.50 15.97
C ALA A 529 -0.05 22.18 17.14
N TYR A 530 1.29 22.15 17.15
CA TYR A 530 2.12 22.84 18.14
C TYR A 530 1.88 24.36 18.12
N VAL A 531 1.98 24.98 16.95
CA VAL A 531 1.76 26.43 16.79
C VAL A 531 0.32 26.81 17.14
N GLN A 532 -0.66 26.06 16.65
CA GLN A 532 -2.07 26.35 16.93
C GLN A 532 -2.37 26.26 18.43
N ARG A 533 -1.80 25.28 19.13
CA ARG A 533 -1.94 25.16 20.59
C ARG A 533 -1.37 26.39 21.30
N ARG A 534 -0.15 26.80 20.97
CA ARG A 534 0.48 27.99 21.56
C ARG A 534 -0.35 29.26 21.30
N PHE A 535 -0.81 29.43 20.06
CA PHE A 535 -1.58 30.61 19.65
C PHE A 535 -2.99 30.67 20.25
N ARG A 536 -3.55 29.56 20.76
CA ARG A 536 -4.83 29.58 21.50
C ARG A 536 -4.73 30.32 22.82
N ASP A 537 -3.56 30.30 23.45
CA ASP A 537 -3.31 30.98 24.71
C ASP A 537 -2.77 32.39 24.44
N GLN A 538 -1.71 32.47 23.64
CA GLN A 538 -1.04 33.72 23.33
C GLN A 538 -0.35 33.66 21.96
N ILE A 539 -0.58 34.68 21.15
CA ILE A 539 0.22 34.92 19.95
C ILE A 539 1.32 35.88 20.34
N ASP A 540 2.57 35.42 20.33
CA ASP A 540 3.76 36.22 20.60
C ASP A 540 4.82 35.90 19.54
N ILE A 541 4.90 36.75 18.51
CA ILE A 541 5.78 36.54 17.36
C ILE A 541 6.43 37.84 16.90
N GLN A 542 7.66 37.72 16.42
CA GLN A 542 8.35 38.74 15.64
C GLN A 542 8.32 38.35 14.16
N ALA A 543 7.56 39.10 13.37
CA ALA A 543 7.39 38.85 11.95
C ALA A 543 8.25 39.82 11.13
N SER A 544 9.01 39.28 10.18
CA SER A 544 9.85 40.04 9.26
C SER A 544 9.30 39.96 7.84
N PRO A 545 9.36 41.04 7.05
CA PRO A 545 8.89 41.03 5.67
C PRO A 545 9.70 40.02 4.84
N MET A 546 9.03 39.26 3.99
CA MET A 546 9.72 38.47 2.97
C MET A 546 10.20 39.36 1.84
N HIS A 547 11.28 38.98 1.17
CA HIS A 547 11.81 39.70 0.00
C HIS A 547 11.75 38.85 -1.26
N ARG A 548 11.58 39.51 -2.40
CA ARG A 548 11.53 38.88 -3.72
C ARG A 548 12.63 39.46 -4.59
N LEU A 549 13.40 38.59 -5.26
CA LEU A 549 14.41 39.03 -6.23
C LEU A 549 13.75 39.61 -7.48
N GLN A 550 14.41 40.51 -8.22
CA GLN A 550 13.82 41.16 -9.42
C GLN A 550 13.83 40.28 -10.69
N HIS A 551 13.43 39.00 -10.58
CA HIS A 551 13.32 38.09 -11.71
C HIS A 551 11.87 37.67 -11.95
N VAL A 552 11.51 37.43 -13.22
CA VAL A 552 10.12 37.13 -13.63
C VAL A 552 9.55 35.91 -12.89
N ASN A 553 10.41 34.98 -12.46
CA ASN A 553 10.05 33.77 -11.70
C ASN A 553 10.71 33.71 -10.31
N SER A 554 11.10 34.84 -9.72
CA SER A 554 11.72 34.85 -8.39
C SER A 554 10.74 34.40 -7.31
N ARG A 555 11.23 33.57 -6.39
CA ARG A 555 10.51 33.17 -5.19
C ARG A 555 10.59 34.29 -4.14
N TRP A 556 9.64 34.27 -3.21
CA TRP A 556 9.76 35.02 -1.96
C TRP A 556 10.67 34.25 -1.02
N HIS A 557 11.61 34.95 -0.40
CA HIS A 557 12.57 34.40 0.54
C HIS A 557 12.33 35.03 1.91
N ALA A 558 12.52 34.22 2.95
CA ALA A 558 12.51 34.74 4.30
C ALA A 558 13.77 35.59 4.57
N SER A 559 13.61 36.68 5.32
CA SER A 559 14.64 37.70 5.53
C SER A 559 15.71 37.35 6.57
N PHE A 560 15.57 36.22 7.27
CA PHE A 560 16.58 35.75 8.24
C PHE A 560 17.71 34.92 7.60
N ASN A 561 17.72 34.78 6.27
CA ASN A 561 18.74 34.04 5.56
C ASN A 561 20.05 34.85 5.54
N THR A 562 21.00 34.48 6.40
CA THR A 562 22.19 35.27 6.79
C THR A 562 23.19 35.53 5.68
N ASN A 563 23.06 34.88 4.52
CA ASN A 563 24.04 34.94 3.44
C ASN A 563 23.65 35.83 2.25
N GLN A 564 22.45 36.45 2.24
CA GLN A 564 22.06 37.33 1.13
C GLN A 564 22.47 38.78 1.42
N HIS A 565 23.50 39.21 0.68
CA HIS A 565 23.98 40.59 0.64
C HIS A 565 22.83 41.58 0.50
N ALA A 566 22.79 42.57 1.40
CA ALA A 566 21.90 43.73 1.42
C ALA A 566 22.08 44.58 0.14
N SER A 567 21.57 44.05 -0.96
CA SER A 567 21.65 44.67 -2.28
C SER A 567 20.37 45.48 -2.44
N ALA A 568 20.52 46.80 -2.40
CA ALA A 568 19.51 47.84 -2.57
C ALA A 568 18.22 47.41 -3.29
N GLY A 569 17.12 47.31 -2.54
CA GLY A 569 15.79 47.08 -3.11
C GLY A 569 14.69 47.56 -2.17
N ILE A 570 13.90 48.53 -2.65
CA ILE A 570 12.53 48.93 -2.29
C ILE A 570 12.18 48.85 -0.79
N SER A 571 11.80 49.98 -0.18
CA SER A 571 11.34 50.08 1.22
C SER A 571 10.19 49.10 1.52
N SER A 572 10.53 47.89 1.94
CA SER A 572 9.56 46.89 2.37
C SER A 572 8.89 47.34 3.68
N PRO A 573 7.64 46.90 3.94
CA PRO A 573 7.01 47.09 5.23
C PRO A 573 7.97 46.66 6.34
N GLY A 574 8.16 47.50 7.36
CA GLY A 574 9.05 47.16 8.48
C GLY A 574 8.59 45.89 9.20
N SER A 575 9.54 45.18 9.82
CA SER A 575 9.22 44.09 10.74
C SER A 575 8.25 44.54 11.83
N PHE A 576 7.37 43.67 12.29
CA PHE A 576 6.45 43.97 13.37
C PHE A 576 6.50 42.92 14.47
N PHE A 577 6.16 43.36 15.68
CA PHE A 577 5.96 42.50 16.84
C PHE A 577 4.47 42.37 17.10
N LEU A 578 3.99 41.12 17.21
CA LEU A 578 2.59 40.80 17.44
C LEU A 578 2.47 40.07 18.76
N GLN A 579 1.87 40.74 19.75
CA GLN A 579 1.59 40.18 21.06
C GLN A 579 0.09 40.31 21.36
N ILE A 580 -0.61 39.17 21.42
CA ILE A 580 -2.05 39.09 21.63
C ILE A 580 -2.33 37.98 22.65
N ASN A 581 -3.01 38.35 23.75
CA ASN A 581 -3.62 37.37 24.64
C ASN A 581 -4.95 36.91 24.02
N VAL A 582 -5.03 35.65 23.62
CA VAL A 582 -6.20 35.14 22.89
C VAL A 582 -7.28 34.76 23.90
N GLY A 583 -8.31 35.60 24.00
CA GLY A 583 -9.41 35.37 24.94
C GLY A 583 -10.43 34.33 24.46
N GLN A 584 -10.54 34.13 23.14
CA GLN A 584 -11.49 33.20 22.55
C GLN A 584 -10.93 32.60 21.27
N THR A 585 -11.09 31.28 21.13
CA THR A 585 -10.82 30.55 19.88
C THR A 585 -12.12 29.99 19.31
N ILE A 586 -12.32 30.12 18.00
CA ILE A 586 -13.48 29.56 17.28
C ILE A 586 -12.98 28.64 16.16
N ALA A 587 -13.50 27.42 16.14
CA ALA A 587 -13.36 26.53 14.99
C ALA A 587 -14.31 26.95 13.87
N TYR A 588 -13.81 27.20 12.65
CA TYR A 588 -14.64 27.62 11.51
C TYR A 588 -14.79 26.52 10.45
N SER A 589 -15.91 26.56 9.72
CA SER A 589 -16.17 25.68 8.59
C SER A 589 -16.37 26.49 7.29
N ARG A 590 -15.96 25.99 6.12
CA ARG A 590 -16.18 26.68 4.83
C ARG A 590 -17.67 26.86 4.47
N ALA A 591 -18.56 26.05 5.02
CA ALA A 591 -19.97 26.01 4.64
C ALA A 591 -20.80 27.19 5.18
N THR A 592 -20.26 28.00 6.09
CA THR A 592 -21.02 29.02 6.80
C THR A 592 -20.46 30.42 6.55
N SER A 593 -21.31 31.33 6.06
CA SER A 593 -21.01 32.76 6.05
C SER A 593 -20.80 33.22 7.50
N MET A 594 -19.55 33.48 7.86
CA MET A 594 -19.17 33.76 9.24
C MET A 594 -18.92 35.25 9.45
N GLY A 595 -19.48 35.80 10.52
CA GLY A 595 -19.10 37.12 11.02
C GLY A 595 -17.78 37.01 11.78
N ILE A 596 -16.70 37.54 11.20
CA ILE A 596 -15.38 37.58 11.84
C ILE A 596 -15.36 38.75 12.82
N LYS A 597 -15.02 38.47 14.08
CA LYS A 597 -14.94 39.46 15.15
C LYS A 597 -13.48 39.77 15.49
N PRO A 598 -13.16 41.01 15.90
CA PRO A 598 -11.85 41.36 16.40
C PRO A 598 -11.47 40.55 17.64
N ASN A 599 -10.18 40.23 17.77
CA ASN A 599 -9.56 39.54 18.91
C ASN A 599 -10.08 38.11 19.19
N ILE A 600 -10.70 37.48 18.18
CA ILE A 600 -11.01 36.05 18.21
C ILE A 600 -10.03 35.32 17.30
N TYR A 601 -9.41 34.26 17.80
CA TYR A 601 -8.53 33.40 17.02
C TYR A 601 -9.36 32.35 16.28
N TYR A 602 -9.27 32.31 14.96
CA TYR A 602 -10.02 31.39 14.12
C TYR A 602 -9.13 30.27 13.64
N VAL A 603 -9.48 29.03 13.99
CA VAL A 603 -8.81 27.81 13.55
C VAL A 603 -9.78 26.99 12.69
N PRO A 604 -9.34 26.32 11.62
CA PRO A 604 -10.22 25.55 10.78
C PRO A 604 -10.73 24.32 11.55
N GLN A 605 -11.99 23.96 11.35
CA GLN A 605 -12.58 22.76 11.97
C GLN A 605 -11.98 21.47 11.40
N SER A 606 -11.50 21.52 10.15
CA SER A 606 -10.71 20.46 9.52
C SER A 606 -9.57 21.10 8.72
N GLY A 607 -8.40 20.47 8.67
CA GLY A 607 -7.28 21.00 7.90
C GLY A 607 -7.63 21.34 6.43
N GLN A 608 -7.00 22.39 5.94
CA GLN A 608 -7.02 22.88 4.55
C GLN A 608 -8.36 23.43 3.99
N GLN A 609 -9.39 23.71 4.80
CA GLN A 609 -10.69 24.16 4.25
C GLN A 609 -10.63 25.45 3.40
N ALA A 610 -9.73 26.39 3.73
CA ALA A 610 -9.59 27.67 3.05
C ALA A 610 -8.15 28.00 2.66
N GLY A 611 -7.27 26.99 2.61
CA GLY A 611 -5.86 27.21 2.32
C GLY A 611 -5.09 27.98 3.41
N LEU A 612 -5.64 28.06 4.63
CA LEU A 612 -5.04 28.67 5.82
C LEU A 612 -5.02 27.69 6.98
N ASN A 613 -4.04 27.87 7.87
CA ASN A 613 -4.02 27.17 9.16
C ASN A 613 -4.73 27.95 10.26
N SER A 614 -4.71 29.28 10.26
CA SER A 614 -5.50 30.10 11.19
C SER A 614 -5.47 31.59 10.84
N PHE A 615 -6.32 32.41 11.49
CA PHE A 615 -6.28 33.86 11.35
C PHE A 615 -6.86 34.60 12.57
N ILE A 616 -6.56 35.89 12.69
CA ILE A 616 -7.11 36.79 13.71
C ILE A 616 -7.19 38.22 13.18
N ILE A 617 -8.26 38.95 13.55
CA ILE A 617 -8.32 40.40 13.35
C ILE A 617 -7.87 41.08 14.64
N HIS A 618 -6.80 41.87 14.59
CA HIS A 618 -6.33 42.67 15.72
C HIS A 618 -6.03 44.09 15.28
N ARG A 619 -6.56 45.09 16.00
CA ARG A 619 -6.41 46.53 15.69
C ARG A 619 -6.76 46.89 14.23
N GLY A 620 -7.79 46.25 13.68
CA GLY A 620 -8.26 46.48 12.31
C GLY A 620 -7.38 45.85 11.22
N ILE A 621 -6.36 45.06 11.59
CA ILE A 621 -5.49 44.31 10.69
C ILE A 621 -5.87 42.83 10.75
N LEU A 622 -6.01 42.20 9.58
CA LEU A 622 -6.20 40.75 9.47
C LEU A 622 -4.82 40.08 9.35
N PHE A 623 -4.47 39.27 10.35
CA PHE A 623 -3.29 38.41 10.33
C PHE A 623 -3.72 37.00 9.94
N MET A 624 -3.17 36.49 8.84
CA MET A 624 -3.38 35.14 8.35
C MET A 624 -2.11 34.33 8.59
N PHE A 625 -2.23 33.18 9.23
CA PHE A 625 -1.09 32.34 9.59
C PHE A 625 -1.08 31.07 8.75
N GLN A 626 0.08 30.79 8.17
CA GLN A 626 0.39 29.54 7.48
C GLN A 626 1.56 28.87 8.19
N CYS A 627 1.29 27.78 8.90
CA CYS A 627 2.28 27.00 9.64
C CYS A 627 2.91 25.97 8.70
N THR A 628 4.23 25.88 8.70
CA THR A 628 4.94 24.83 7.97
C THR A 628 6.30 24.54 8.60
N GLY A 629 6.64 23.26 8.64
CA GLY A 629 7.95 22.75 9.00
C GLY A 629 8.86 22.53 7.79
N CYS A 630 8.43 22.92 6.59
CA CYS A 630 9.18 22.74 5.34
C CYS A 630 10.07 23.94 5.00
N GLU A 631 11.09 23.71 4.18
CA GLU A 631 11.90 24.76 3.55
C GLU A 631 11.13 25.56 2.49
N ASP A 632 9.98 25.08 2.05
CA ASP A 632 9.09 25.81 1.17
C ASP A 632 7.62 25.48 1.35
N HIS A 633 6.76 26.45 1.01
CA HIS A 633 5.32 26.26 1.10
C HIS A 633 4.56 27.19 0.15
N ASP A 634 3.58 26.63 -0.56
CA ASP A 634 2.73 27.38 -1.49
C ASP A 634 1.59 28.09 -0.76
N ILE A 635 1.22 29.29 -1.22
CA ILE A 635 -0.04 29.92 -0.78
C ILE A 635 -1.18 29.21 -1.52
N LYS A 636 -2.00 28.48 -0.77
CA LYS A 636 -3.12 27.71 -1.29
C LYS A 636 -4.21 28.61 -1.85
N ASP A 637 -4.89 28.13 -2.89
CA ASP A 637 -6.01 28.81 -3.51
C ASP A 637 -7.27 28.80 -2.62
N GLY A 638 -8.24 29.65 -2.95
CA GLY A 638 -9.53 29.70 -2.25
C GLY A 638 -9.52 30.58 -1.01
N LEU A 639 -8.34 31.03 -0.56
CA LEU A 639 -8.17 31.91 0.59
C LEU A 639 -8.93 33.23 0.42
N VAL A 640 -8.68 33.93 -0.68
CA VAL A 640 -9.28 35.26 -0.91
C VAL A 640 -10.79 35.13 -1.10
N GLU A 641 -11.23 34.09 -1.79
CA GLU A 641 -12.64 33.78 -2.01
C GLU A 641 -13.35 33.46 -0.68
N PHE A 642 -12.70 32.69 0.19
CA PHE A 642 -13.21 32.41 1.53
C PHE A 642 -13.35 33.68 2.36
N LEU A 643 -12.29 34.50 2.46
CA LEU A 643 -12.34 35.74 3.22
C LEU A 643 -13.34 36.75 2.63
N ALA A 644 -13.48 36.83 1.31
CA ALA A 644 -14.48 37.68 0.66
C ALA A 644 -15.92 37.26 0.97
N SER A 645 -16.15 35.99 1.31
CA SER A 645 -17.46 35.49 1.75
C SER A 645 -17.79 35.78 3.22
N CYS A 646 -16.79 36.20 4.01
CA CYS A 646 -16.95 36.51 5.42
C CYS A 646 -17.34 37.97 5.65
N GLN A 647 -18.09 38.23 6.72
CA GLN A 647 -18.42 39.59 7.16
C GLN A 647 -17.39 40.08 8.19
N GLY A 648 -17.18 41.39 8.26
CA GLY A 648 -16.26 42.02 9.23
C GLY A 648 -14.77 41.94 8.86
N VAL A 649 -14.45 41.47 7.65
CA VAL A 649 -13.09 41.40 7.12
C VAL A 649 -12.61 42.82 6.76
N PRO A 650 -11.42 43.26 7.21
CA PRO A 650 -10.91 44.59 6.88
C PRO A 650 -10.52 44.69 5.39
N SER A 651 -10.24 45.90 4.92
CA SER A 651 -9.76 46.09 3.54
C SER A 651 -8.44 45.35 3.30
N ARG A 652 -8.20 44.93 2.06
CA ARG A 652 -7.04 44.10 1.68
C ARG A 652 -5.68 44.74 2.01
N ASN A 653 -5.60 46.07 2.05
CA ASN A 653 -4.39 46.80 2.46
C ASN A 653 -4.00 46.54 3.93
N ASN A 654 -4.96 46.11 4.74
CA ASN A 654 -4.79 45.75 6.14
C ASN A 654 -4.65 44.24 6.33
N TRP A 655 -4.32 43.48 5.27
CA TRP A 655 -4.06 42.05 5.38
C TRP A 655 -2.56 41.81 5.52
N ARG A 656 -2.19 40.89 6.41
CA ARG A 656 -0.82 40.44 6.63
C ARG A 656 -0.83 38.92 6.54
N PHE A 657 -0.07 38.38 5.60
CA PHE A 657 0.11 36.93 5.48
C PHE A 657 1.43 36.58 6.15
N VAL A 658 1.40 35.71 7.14
CA VAL A 658 2.56 35.37 7.97
C VAL A 658 2.79 33.87 7.88
N PHE A 659 3.92 33.47 7.30
CA PHE A 659 4.43 32.12 7.40
C PHE A 659 5.02 31.92 8.79
N ILE A 660 4.43 31.02 9.56
CA ILE A 660 4.97 30.56 10.83
C ILE A 660 5.81 29.33 10.53
N ILE A 661 7.10 29.41 10.87
CA ILE A 661 8.06 28.37 10.55
C ILE A 661 8.88 28.01 11.80
N SER A 662 9.48 26.84 11.78
CA SER A 662 10.38 26.41 12.84
C SER A 662 11.66 27.24 12.87
N ASP A 663 12.22 27.46 14.06
CA ASP A 663 13.50 28.13 14.23
C ASP A 663 14.71 27.26 13.89
N ASP A 664 14.55 25.97 13.59
CA ASP A 664 15.62 25.11 13.09
C ASP A 664 15.81 25.17 11.56
N LEU A 665 14.89 25.82 10.82
CA LEU A 665 15.01 25.94 9.37
C LEU A 665 16.11 26.92 8.97
N GLU A 666 17.01 26.46 8.09
CA GLU A 666 18.11 27.26 7.54
C GLU A 666 17.61 28.27 6.50
N SER A 667 16.60 27.88 5.72
CA SER A 667 16.00 28.73 4.70
C SER A 667 14.51 28.46 4.56
N PHE A 668 13.77 29.45 4.08
CA PHE A 668 12.37 29.29 3.72
C PHE A 668 12.04 30.07 2.45
N THR A 669 11.30 29.43 1.54
CA THR A 669 10.84 30.06 0.30
C THR A 669 9.36 29.80 0.00
N CYS A 670 8.73 30.72 -0.71
CA CYS A 670 7.38 30.55 -1.25
C CYS A 670 7.40 30.99 -2.71
N PRO A 671 6.78 30.26 -3.66
CA PRO A 671 6.68 30.75 -5.03
C PRO A 671 6.03 32.12 -5.07
N ALA A 672 6.52 32.98 -5.97
CA ALA A 672 5.76 34.17 -6.33
C ALA A 672 4.57 33.71 -7.16
N SER A 673 3.45 33.47 -6.48
CA SER A 673 2.23 33.11 -7.16
C SER A 673 1.90 34.19 -8.20
N ILE A 674 1.76 33.76 -9.46
CA ILE A 674 1.34 34.60 -10.58
C ILE A 674 -0.14 35.01 -10.39
N LYS A 675 -0.83 34.43 -9.40
CA LYS A 675 -2.26 34.62 -9.21
C LYS A 675 -2.55 36.07 -8.76
N PRO A 676 -3.48 36.77 -9.44
CA PRO A 676 -3.90 38.13 -9.07
C PRO A 676 -4.41 38.23 -7.62
N THR A 677 -4.91 37.12 -7.07
CA THR A 677 -5.40 36.99 -5.69
C THR A 677 -4.31 37.13 -4.64
N ILE A 678 -3.03 36.93 -4.97
CA ILE A 678 -1.91 37.11 -4.03
C ILE A 678 -1.19 38.44 -4.27
N THR A 679 -1.37 39.02 -5.46
CA THR A 679 -0.77 40.30 -5.83
C THR A 679 -1.22 41.41 -4.87
N GLY A 680 -0.28 41.99 -4.12
CA GLY A 680 -0.53 43.04 -3.13
C GLY A 680 -0.68 42.57 -1.67
N LEU A 681 -0.62 41.26 -1.41
CA LEU A 681 -0.50 40.77 -0.03
C LEU A 681 0.89 41.06 0.52
N GLN A 682 0.95 41.54 1.76
CA GLN A 682 2.21 41.73 2.46
C GLN A 682 2.61 40.42 3.14
N LEU A 683 3.61 39.75 2.56
CA LEU A 683 4.13 38.48 3.05
C LEU A 683 5.19 38.71 4.12
N HIS A 684 5.07 37.97 5.21
CA HIS A 684 5.99 37.99 6.33
C HIS A 684 6.33 36.56 6.74
N THR A 685 7.42 36.40 7.46
CA THR A 685 7.83 35.16 8.11
C THR A 685 8.09 35.42 9.58
N ALA A 686 7.66 34.50 10.44
CA ALA A 686 7.98 34.49 11.87
C ALA A 686 8.48 33.10 12.27
N ARG A 687 9.52 33.06 13.11
CA ARG A 687 10.12 31.82 13.61
C ARG A 687 9.54 31.49 14.98
N ILE A 688 9.28 30.21 15.22
CA ILE A 688 8.83 29.69 16.51
C ILE A 688 9.92 28.78 17.07
N PRO A 689 10.37 29.01 18.33
CA PRO A 689 11.35 28.15 18.98
C PRO A 689 10.87 26.71 19.13
N MET A 690 11.68 25.74 18.70
CA MET A 690 11.42 24.30 18.86
C MET A 690 12.32 23.62 19.90
N SER A 691 13.11 24.41 20.65
CA SER A 691 14.09 23.96 21.63
C SER A 691 13.48 23.61 22.99
#